data_AF-A0A2N0DA27-F1
#
_entry.id   AF-A0A2N0DA27-F1
#
_cell.length_a   1.000
_cell.length_b   1.000
_cell.length_c   1.000
_cell.angle_alpha   90.00
_cell.angle_beta   90.00
_cell.angle_gamma   90.00
#
_symmetry.space_group_name_H-M   'P 1'
#
loop_
_entity.id
_entity.type
_entity.pdbx_description
1 polymer ?
#
loop_
_entity_poly.entity_id
_entity_poly.type
_entity_poly.pdbx_seq_one_letter_code
_entity_poly.pdbx_strand_id
1 'polypeptide(L)'
;MLNNDLQTSGTASEQDRRDNLTPGNRFLGRVVACSGSRATIAAIAEAGGTDLTELWSVGRLISISVGRNRVVALVYAMNTGTHAWGEEQDNYFRIETELLGEVRVEEDGREEFSTGISCYPHLGAIAHRIRAADLMRIYDAGAGTTAVIGKLTQDESIDAAIHVPSMLSKHFAIVGSTGVGKSTAVSLLLHKAIEADPKLRVLILDPHNEFAAAFPKHSVVIDTDTLDLPFWLMRLEEFAEVVFRGRTPVPEELDMLRDIMPDAKRAFRGSDNSLVRRTTEKSSITADTPVPYRMADLLALIDERIGRLEGRAEKPFLRSLKMRIIAAINDPRYHFMFSNNTISDTIMDTVAQIFRIPGDGRPICTFQLSGIPSEVVNSVASVLCRMAFEIGLWSDGAVHMLVVCEEAHRYVPADPNLGFIPTRQAIARIAKEGRKYGVSLGIITQRPGELDQTILSQCSTLFAMRLANDRDQDIIRSAIPNSSISTTSFISSIGNGEAIAFGEAISVPMRMRFSRVEQHLLPKANGATAKHSDEDPDTVDLRKIVTRMRAVSGGPDISSFQQSYSTAQSDMLFDDEEPPEDVPYPAPVSAPPLAPTDSYRPDMLPRSDAPREPQTVPPPASLDSRLEALRREMRLEETVPQKPAFSQDSTATPRREPGMSLRDSILKKPLSSLYNKD
;
A
#
# COMPACT_ATOMS: atom_id res chain seq x y z
N MET A 1 -1.50 -20.20 -23.48
CA MET A 1 -1.85 -19.58 -24.76
C MET A 1 -0.97 -18.35 -24.91
N LEU A 2 -0.26 -18.22 -26.02
CA LEU A 2 0.74 -17.16 -26.24
C LEU A 2 0.08 -15.77 -26.20
N ASN A 3 0.79 -14.79 -25.62
CA ASN A 3 0.50 -13.35 -25.60
C ASN A 3 0.10 -12.85 -27.01
N ASN A 4 -1.19 -12.92 -27.34
CA ASN A 4 -1.72 -12.49 -28.64
C ASN A 4 -2.34 -11.08 -28.57
N ASP A 5 -2.33 -10.46 -27.39
CA ASP A 5 -3.01 -9.18 -27.12
C ASP A 5 -2.28 -7.98 -27.75
N LEU A 6 -0.98 -8.09 -28.02
CA LEU A 6 -0.20 -7.02 -28.67
C LEU A 6 -0.48 -6.89 -30.17
N GLN A 7 -1.11 -7.88 -30.81
CA GLN A 7 -1.27 -7.91 -32.28
C GLN A 7 -2.33 -6.95 -32.82
N THR A 8 -3.29 -6.51 -32.01
CA THR A 8 -4.31 -5.52 -32.42
C THR A 8 -3.72 -4.13 -32.69
N SER A 9 -2.54 -3.83 -32.13
CA SER A 9 -1.80 -2.58 -32.39
C SER A 9 -0.96 -2.67 -33.68
N GLY A 10 -0.60 -3.88 -34.13
CA GLY A 10 0.13 -4.11 -35.38
C GLY A 10 -0.70 -3.80 -36.64
N THR A 11 -2.02 -3.99 -36.59
CA THR A 11 -2.93 -3.64 -37.69
C THR A 11 -3.01 -2.14 -37.93
N ALA A 12 -2.76 -1.30 -36.91
CA ALA A 12 -2.65 0.15 -37.09
C ALA A 12 -1.44 0.55 -37.97
N SER A 13 -0.39 -0.27 -38.02
CA SER A 13 0.76 -0.06 -38.91
C SER A 13 0.42 -0.22 -40.40
N GLU A 14 -0.61 -1.00 -40.75
CA GLU A 14 -1.11 -1.08 -42.12
C GLU A 14 -2.02 0.10 -42.46
N GLN A 15 -2.75 0.63 -41.48
CA GLN A 15 -3.55 1.85 -41.60
C GLN A 15 -2.67 3.11 -41.77
N ASP A 16 -1.54 3.21 -41.06
CA ASP A 16 -0.62 4.38 -41.14
C ASP A 16 0.06 4.50 -42.53
N ARG A 17 0.16 3.38 -43.27
CA ARG A 17 0.55 3.38 -44.70
C ARG A 17 -0.59 3.75 -45.65
N ARG A 18 -1.84 3.64 -45.19
CA ARG A 18 -3.09 3.89 -45.95
C ARG A 18 -3.82 5.15 -45.49
N ASP A 19 -3.20 5.99 -44.67
CA ASP A 19 -3.77 7.27 -44.30
C ASP A 19 -3.83 8.13 -45.57
N ASN A 20 -5.05 8.33 -46.08
CA ASN A 20 -5.36 9.10 -47.29
C ASN A 20 -5.15 10.62 -47.10
N LEU A 21 -4.33 11.03 -46.14
CA LEU A 21 -3.94 12.43 -45.95
C LEU A 21 -2.79 12.73 -46.92
N THR A 22 -3.05 13.68 -47.81
CA THR A 22 -2.10 14.22 -48.78
C THR A 22 -0.74 14.52 -48.13
N PRO A 23 0.40 14.37 -48.84
CA PRO A 23 1.75 14.57 -48.31
C PRO A 23 2.04 15.94 -47.65
N GLY A 24 1.12 16.91 -47.78
CA GLY A 24 1.17 18.24 -47.17
C GLY A 24 0.58 18.35 -45.76
N ASN A 25 -0.16 17.36 -45.24
CA ASN A 25 -0.77 17.43 -43.90
C ASN A 25 0.12 16.92 -42.75
N ARG A 26 1.41 16.69 -43.03
CA ARG A 26 2.40 16.38 -42.00
C ARG A 26 2.82 17.68 -41.32
N PHE A 27 2.10 18.05 -40.27
CA PHE A 27 2.43 19.22 -39.46
C PHE A 27 3.83 19.05 -38.82
N LEU A 28 4.81 19.85 -39.25
CA LEU A 28 6.18 19.84 -38.75
C LEU A 28 6.34 20.95 -37.71
N GLY A 29 6.26 20.59 -36.43
CA GLY A 29 6.70 21.49 -35.37
C GLY A 29 8.23 21.66 -35.45
N ARG A 30 8.75 22.82 -35.05
CA ARG A 30 10.21 23.03 -34.96
C ARG A 30 10.63 23.33 -33.53
N VAL A 31 11.70 22.70 -33.09
CA VAL A 31 12.30 22.99 -31.79
C VAL A 31 12.83 24.42 -31.78
N VAL A 32 12.32 25.27 -30.89
CA VAL A 32 12.75 26.66 -30.72
C VAL A 32 13.50 26.90 -29.41
N ALA A 33 13.40 25.97 -28.46
CA ALA A 33 14.25 25.92 -27.28
C ALA A 33 14.47 24.46 -26.87
N CYS A 34 15.65 24.15 -26.33
CA CYS A 34 15.94 22.84 -25.75
C CYS A 34 16.79 23.04 -24.50
N SER A 35 16.43 22.35 -23.43
CA SER A 35 17.20 22.18 -22.20
C SER A 35 17.62 20.71 -22.06
N GLY A 36 18.25 20.36 -20.94
CA GLY A 36 18.66 18.97 -20.67
C GLY A 36 17.50 17.98 -20.44
N SER A 37 16.27 18.45 -20.23
CA SER A 37 15.11 17.57 -20.02
C SER A 37 13.84 18.03 -20.73
N ARG A 38 13.84 19.22 -21.33
CA ARG A 38 12.64 19.80 -21.97
C ARG A 38 12.97 20.39 -23.32
N ALA A 39 11.98 20.40 -24.21
CA ALA A 39 12.05 21.13 -25.46
C ALA A 39 10.77 21.94 -25.67
N THR A 40 10.91 23.12 -26.25
CA THR A 40 9.79 23.95 -26.71
C THR A 40 9.71 23.86 -28.22
N ILE A 41 8.53 23.53 -28.73
CA ILE A 41 8.25 23.35 -30.15
C ILE A 41 7.31 24.47 -30.58
N ALA A 42 7.62 25.12 -31.69
CA ALA A 42 6.73 26.07 -32.34
C ALA A 42 6.00 25.38 -33.50
N ALA A 43 4.69 25.57 -33.58
CA ALA A 43 3.79 25.09 -34.63
C ALA A 43 2.76 26.17 -35.01
N ILE A 44 2.10 26.03 -36.16
CA ILE A 44 1.19 27.04 -36.74
C ILE A 44 -0.11 26.36 -37.17
N ALA A 45 -1.29 26.65 -36.64
CA ALA A 45 -2.52 26.15 -37.28
C ALA A 45 -2.93 27.15 -38.37
N GLU A 46 -2.86 26.73 -39.63
CA GLU A 46 -3.27 27.55 -40.78
C GLU A 46 -4.80 27.70 -40.80
N ALA A 47 -5.27 28.94 -41.05
CA ALA A 47 -6.68 29.28 -41.25
C ALA A 47 -7.68 28.74 -40.20
N GLY A 48 -7.29 28.75 -38.91
CA GLY A 48 -8.20 28.39 -37.81
C GLY A 48 -8.59 26.91 -37.69
N GLY A 49 -7.98 26.01 -38.47
CA GLY A 49 -8.28 24.57 -38.40
C GLY A 49 -8.00 23.94 -37.03
N THR A 50 -9.01 23.29 -36.43
CA THR A 50 -8.93 22.66 -35.10
C THR A 50 -8.48 21.20 -35.13
N ASP A 51 -8.61 20.50 -36.28
CA ASP A 51 -8.21 19.08 -36.42
C ASP A 51 -6.73 18.85 -36.07
N LEU A 52 -5.92 19.90 -36.18
CA LEU A 52 -4.47 19.92 -35.95
C LEU A 52 -4.08 20.07 -34.47
N THR A 53 -4.90 20.74 -33.65
CA THR A 53 -4.61 20.97 -32.22
C THR A 53 -4.91 19.74 -31.38
N GLU A 54 -5.85 18.91 -31.83
CA GLU A 54 -6.12 17.62 -31.17
C GLU A 54 -4.86 16.75 -31.20
N LEU A 55 -4.12 16.70 -32.31
CA LEU A 55 -2.95 15.82 -32.49
C LEU A 55 -1.77 16.11 -31.55
N TRP A 56 -1.69 17.31 -30.99
CA TRP A 56 -0.62 17.75 -30.06
C TRP A 56 -1.14 18.01 -28.66
N SER A 57 -2.32 17.50 -28.32
CA SER A 57 -2.94 17.67 -27.01
C SER A 57 -2.01 17.26 -25.86
N VAL A 58 -2.14 17.97 -24.74
CA VAL A 58 -1.43 17.64 -23.49
C VAL A 58 -1.60 16.16 -23.15
N GLY A 59 -0.49 15.49 -22.86
CA GLY A 59 -0.41 14.06 -22.57
C GLY A 59 -0.09 13.16 -23.76
N ARG A 60 0.04 13.68 -24.98
CA ARG A 60 0.47 12.90 -26.16
C ARG A 60 1.99 12.80 -26.28
N LEU A 61 2.44 11.66 -26.78
CA LEU A 61 3.84 11.43 -27.18
C LEU A 61 4.09 11.91 -28.60
N ILE A 62 5.25 12.52 -28.81
CA ILE A 62 5.73 12.99 -30.10
C ILE A 62 7.15 12.51 -30.34
N SER A 63 7.62 12.62 -31.58
CA SER A 63 8.99 12.31 -31.96
C SER A 63 9.69 13.52 -32.54
N ILE A 64 10.92 13.76 -32.10
CA ILE A 64 11.80 14.81 -32.59
C ILE A 64 12.95 14.17 -33.35
N SER A 65 13.09 14.47 -34.63
CA SER A 65 14.13 13.90 -35.49
C SER A 65 15.50 14.49 -35.19
N VAL A 66 16.47 13.66 -34.81
CA VAL A 66 17.86 14.05 -34.51
C VAL A 66 18.81 13.13 -35.28
N GLY A 67 19.20 13.56 -36.49
CA GLY A 67 20.00 12.74 -37.39
C GLY A 67 19.24 11.49 -37.84
N ARG A 68 19.77 10.31 -37.53
CA ARG A 68 19.10 9.01 -37.77
C ARG A 68 18.19 8.59 -36.61
N ASN A 69 18.41 9.14 -35.42
CA ASN A 69 17.68 8.81 -34.21
C ASN A 69 16.42 9.67 -34.07
N ARG A 70 15.48 9.21 -33.26
CA ARG A 70 14.25 9.94 -32.95
C ARG A 70 14.11 10.07 -31.46
N VAL A 71 14.15 11.30 -30.95
CA VAL A 71 13.94 11.58 -29.53
C VAL A 71 12.44 11.56 -29.25
N VAL A 72 12.01 10.80 -28.25
CA VAL A 72 10.62 10.71 -27.80
C VAL A 72 10.38 11.77 -26.75
N ALA A 73 9.30 12.53 -26.89
CA ALA A 73 8.94 13.57 -25.93
C ALA A 73 7.44 13.54 -25.59
N LEU A 74 7.09 13.93 -24.37
CA LEU A 74 5.72 14.06 -23.87
C LEU A 74 5.30 15.51 -23.90
N VAL A 75 4.15 15.82 -24.51
CA VAL A 75 3.57 17.17 -24.45
C VAL A 75 2.93 17.39 -23.09
N TYR A 76 3.37 18.41 -22.35
CA TYR A 76 2.80 18.71 -21.02
C TYR A 76 2.09 20.06 -20.93
N ALA A 77 2.36 21.01 -21.84
CA ALA A 77 1.64 22.28 -21.90
C ALA A 77 1.58 22.80 -23.35
N MET A 78 0.52 23.55 -23.64
CA MET A 78 0.37 24.25 -24.92
C MET A 78 -0.10 25.68 -24.66
N ASN A 79 0.55 26.64 -25.32
CA ASN A 79 0.25 28.06 -25.20
C ASN A 79 0.17 28.69 -26.59
N THR A 80 -0.84 29.53 -26.82
CA THR A 80 -0.90 30.40 -28.01
C THR A 80 0.03 31.59 -27.82
N GLY A 81 0.75 32.00 -28.87
CA GLY A 81 1.62 33.19 -28.83
C GLY A 81 0.86 34.52 -28.61
N THR A 82 -0.44 34.57 -28.93
CA THR A 82 -1.26 35.79 -28.93
C THR A 82 -2.37 35.84 -27.87
N HIS A 83 -2.45 34.87 -26.94
CA HIS A 83 -3.55 34.74 -25.95
C HIS A 83 -4.99 34.78 -26.54
N ALA A 84 -5.13 34.71 -27.86
CA ALA A 84 -6.39 34.79 -28.60
C ALA A 84 -6.35 33.79 -29.76
N TRP A 85 -7.49 33.14 -30.00
CA TRP A 85 -7.70 32.23 -31.12
C TRP A 85 -8.39 32.97 -32.26
N GLY A 86 -7.76 33.02 -33.44
CA GLY A 86 -8.38 33.56 -34.65
C GLY A 86 -9.00 32.43 -35.48
N GLU A 87 -10.32 32.46 -35.70
CA GLU A 87 -11.04 31.43 -36.48
C GLU A 87 -10.72 31.44 -37.98
N GLU A 88 -10.08 32.51 -38.50
CA GLU A 88 -9.70 32.67 -39.91
C GLU A 88 -8.26 33.20 -40.08
N GLN A 89 -7.41 33.01 -39.07
CA GLN A 89 -6.03 33.48 -39.06
C GLN A 89 -5.08 32.35 -38.67
N ASP A 90 -3.81 32.51 -39.03
CA ASP A 90 -2.76 31.60 -38.60
C ASP A 90 -2.54 31.75 -37.09
N ASN A 91 -2.76 30.67 -36.37
CA ASN A 91 -2.56 30.64 -34.94
C ASN A 91 -1.19 30.03 -34.62
N TYR A 92 -0.34 30.76 -33.91
CA TYR A 92 0.98 30.29 -33.50
C TYR A 92 0.92 29.65 -32.12
N PHE A 93 1.41 28.42 -32.00
CA PHE A 93 1.43 27.69 -30.74
C PHE A 93 2.84 27.36 -30.31
N ARG A 94 3.07 27.46 -29.01
CA ARG A 94 4.23 26.95 -28.31
C ARG A 94 3.80 25.73 -27.52
N ILE A 95 4.45 24.62 -27.82
CA ILE A 95 4.20 23.32 -27.22
C ILE A 95 5.40 23.02 -26.33
N GLU A 96 5.16 22.89 -25.04
CA GLU A 96 6.19 22.51 -24.09
C GLU A 96 6.20 21.00 -23.91
N THR A 97 7.39 20.42 -24.04
CA THR A 97 7.59 18.98 -24.06
C THR A 97 8.69 18.56 -23.11
N GLU A 98 8.52 17.39 -22.52
CA GLU A 98 9.50 16.71 -21.67
C GLU A 98 10.14 15.58 -22.47
N LEU A 99 11.46 15.53 -22.50
CA LEU A 99 12.20 14.52 -23.27
C LEU A 99 12.27 13.22 -22.44
N LEU A 100 11.83 12.10 -23.02
CA LEU A 100 11.67 10.83 -22.32
C LEU A 100 12.73 9.79 -22.67
N GLY A 101 13.29 9.85 -23.88
CA GLY A 101 14.24 8.88 -24.37
C GLY A 101 14.49 9.03 -25.88
N GLU A 102 15.18 8.07 -26.46
CA GLU A 102 15.46 8.01 -27.89
C GLU A 102 15.15 6.64 -28.47
N VAL A 103 14.60 6.62 -29.68
CA VAL A 103 14.64 5.45 -30.56
C VAL A 103 15.92 5.57 -31.39
N ARG A 104 16.89 4.72 -31.06
CA ARG A 104 18.18 4.65 -31.75
C ARG A 104 18.08 3.71 -32.94
N VAL A 105 18.64 4.14 -34.07
CA VAL A 105 18.77 3.29 -35.26
C VAL A 105 20.22 2.82 -35.33
N GLU A 106 20.46 1.53 -35.11
CA GLU A 106 21.79 0.93 -35.19
C GLU A 106 22.32 0.86 -36.63
N GLU A 107 23.61 0.55 -36.78
CA GLU A 107 24.26 0.44 -38.09
C GLU A 107 23.60 -0.62 -38.97
N ASP A 108 23.13 -1.72 -38.36
CA ASP A 108 22.40 -2.83 -39.00
C ASP A 108 20.93 -2.47 -39.36
N GLY A 109 20.48 -1.26 -39.05
CA GLY A 109 19.11 -0.80 -39.29
C GLY A 109 18.09 -1.26 -38.25
N ARG A 110 18.53 -1.96 -37.20
CA ARG A 110 17.70 -2.29 -36.03
C ARG A 110 17.35 -1.01 -35.27
N GLU A 111 16.09 -0.90 -34.85
CA GLU A 111 15.61 0.24 -34.07
C GLU A 111 15.28 -0.23 -32.64
N GLU A 112 15.86 0.43 -31.63
CA GLU A 112 15.65 0.12 -30.21
C GLU A 112 15.37 1.38 -29.41
N PHE A 113 14.46 1.29 -28.44
CA PHE A 113 14.17 2.39 -27.52
C PHE A 113 15.12 2.37 -26.31
N SER A 114 15.67 3.52 -25.99
CA SER A 114 16.50 3.76 -24.82
C SER A 114 15.91 4.95 -24.04
N THR A 115 15.83 4.83 -22.72
CA THR A 115 15.44 5.95 -21.84
C THR A 115 16.49 7.06 -21.81
N GLY A 116 17.76 6.74 -22.10
CA GLY A 116 18.82 7.73 -22.24
C GLY A 116 18.85 8.38 -23.63
N ILE A 117 19.08 9.69 -23.67
CA ILE A 117 19.22 10.48 -24.90
C ILE A 117 20.71 10.68 -25.19
N SER A 118 21.19 10.16 -26.32
CA SER A 118 22.58 10.30 -26.75
C SER A 118 22.84 11.66 -27.40
N CYS A 119 21.87 12.15 -28.18
CA CYS A 119 21.97 13.40 -28.93
C CYS A 119 20.72 14.24 -28.67
N TYR A 120 20.91 15.39 -28.04
CA TYR A 120 19.81 16.31 -27.75
C TYR A 120 19.29 17.00 -29.02
N PRO A 121 17.98 17.31 -29.10
CA PRO A 121 17.43 18.08 -30.20
C PRO A 121 18.12 19.43 -30.37
N HIS A 122 18.56 19.73 -31.60
CA HIS A 122 19.08 21.05 -31.95
C HIS A 122 17.94 22.01 -32.29
N LEU A 123 18.20 23.31 -32.20
CA LEU A 123 17.23 24.32 -32.63
C LEU A 123 16.91 24.14 -34.12
N GLY A 124 15.62 24.15 -34.46
CA GLY A 124 15.11 23.88 -35.79
C GLY A 124 14.85 22.41 -36.09
N ALA A 125 15.20 21.48 -35.18
CA ALA A 125 14.88 20.07 -35.32
C ALA A 125 13.37 19.86 -35.49
N ILE A 126 13.02 18.93 -36.36
CA ILE A 126 11.64 18.67 -36.76
C ILE A 126 10.99 17.75 -35.75
N ALA A 127 9.87 18.19 -35.19
CA ALA A 127 8.98 17.40 -34.37
C ALA A 127 7.75 16.97 -35.17
N HIS A 128 7.36 15.71 -35.03
CA HIS A 128 6.23 15.09 -35.71
C HIS A 128 5.50 14.12 -34.79
N ARG A 129 4.30 13.69 -35.21
CA ARG A 129 3.54 12.63 -34.53
C ARG A 129 4.42 11.37 -34.36
N ILE A 130 4.38 10.76 -33.18
CA ILE A 130 5.08 9.51 -32.94
C ILE A 130 4.53 8.41 -33.85
N ARG A 131 5.43 7.60 -34.42
CA ARG A 131 5.04 6.47 -35.29
C ARG A 131 4.45 5.35 -34.43
N ALA A 132 3.46 4.63 -34.94
CA ALA A 132 2.93 3.44 -34.26
C ALA A 132 4.05 2.41 -33.95
N ALA A 133 5.00 2.22 -34.87
CA ALA A 133 6.15 1.36 -34.66
C ALA A 133 7.10 1.84 -33.54
N ASP A 134 7.22 3.16 -33.33
CA ASP A 134 8.03 3.72 -32.24
C ASP A 134 7.32 3.59 -30.90
N LEU A 135 6.00 3.82 -30.87
CA LEU A 135 5.16 3.53 -29.71
C LEU A 135 5.29 2.06 -29.28
N MET A 136 5.16 1.14 -30.23
CA MET A 136 5.33 -0.28 -29.95
C MET A 136 6.70 -0.58 -29.34
N ARG A 137 7.79 0.05 -29.79
CA ARG A 137 9.13 -0.18 -29.22
C ARG A 137 9.30 0.42 -27.83
N ILE A 138 8.60 1.50 -27.51
CA ILE A 138 8.57 2.05 -26.16
C ILE A 138 7.90 1.05 -25.21
N TYR A 139 6.78 0.46 -25.62
CA TYR A 139 5.98 -0.41 -24.75
C TYR A 139 6.32 -1.90 -24.82
N ASP A 140 6.97 -2.35 -25.89
CA ASP A 140 7.42 -3.72 -26.13
C ASP A 140 8.96 -3.77 -26.11
N ALA A 141 9.51 -3.95 -24.91
CA ALA A 141 10.96 -4.06 -24.67
C ALA A 141 11.57 -5.39 -25.17
N GLY A 142 10.90 -6.13 -26.05
CA GLY A 142 11.50 -7.23 -26.81
C GLY A 142 11.68 -8.55 -26.06
N ALA A 143 10.93 -8.78 -24.98
CA ALA A 143 10.91 -10.06 -24.30
C ALA A 143 9.46 -10.41 -23.96
N GLY A 144 9.03 -11.64 -24.23
CA GLY A 144 7.67 -12.15 -23.97
C GLY A 144 7.25 -12.21 -22.49
N THR A 145 7.84 -11.34 -21.67
CA THR A 145 7.63 -11.09 -20.24
C THR A 145 6.88 -9.77 -20.00
N THR A 146 6.51 -9.04 -21.06
CA THR A 146 5.62 -7.89 -21.00
C THR A 146 4.16 -8.34 -20.90
N ALA A 147 3.39 -7.67 -20.04
CA ALA A 147 1.98 -7.94 -19.85
C ALA A 147 1.17 -6.67 -20.09
N VAL A 148 0.14 -6.77 -20.92
CA VAL A 148 -0.84 -5.70 -21.12
C VAL A 148 -1.74 -5.63 -19.88
N ILE A 149 -1.79 -4.47 -19.25
CA ILE A 149 -2.56 -4.22 -18.02
C ILE A 149 -3.66 -3.16 -18.23
N GLY A 150 -3.77 -2.62 -19.44
CA GLY A 150 -4.75 -1.58 -19.73
C GLY A 150 -4.52 -0.91 -21.08
N LYS A 151 -5.11 0.28 -21.22
CA LYS A 151 -4.93 1.18 -22.37
C LYS A 151 -4.48 2.55 -21.90
N LEU A 152 -3.79 3.31 -22.75
CA LEU A 152 -3.49 4.71 -22.46
C LEU A 152 -4.77 5.54 -22.39
N THR A 153 -4.88 6.47 -21.44
CA THR A 153 -6.09 7.28 -21.28
C THR A 153 -6.24 8.31 -22.40
N GLN A 154 -5.13 8.78 -22.97
CA GLN A 154 -5.13 9.76 -24.06
C GLN A 154 -5.40 9.12 -25.43
N ASP A 155 -5.17 7.81 -25.55
CA ASP A 155 -5.33 7.06 -26.79
C ASP A 155 -5.62 5.59 -26.48
N GLU A 156 -6.89 5.22 -26.49
CA GLU A 156 -7.34 3.86 -26.16
C GLU A 156 -6.91 2.82 -27.20
N SER A 157 -6.37 3.22 -28.36
CA SER A 157 -5.80 2.29 -29.33
C SER A 157 -4.49 1.66 -28.84
N ILE A 158 -3.76 2.35 -27.95
CA ILE A 158 -2.42 1.95 -27.49
C ILE A 158 -2.52 1.12 -26.20
N ASP A 159 -1.91 -0.07 -26.23
CA ASP A 159 -1.79 -0.93 -25.05
C ASP A 159 -0.84 -0.35 -24.01
N ALA A 160 -1.30 -0.30 -22.76
CA ALA A 160 -0.47 -0.02 -21.61
C ALA A 160 0.10 -1.34 -21.09
N ALA A 161 1.39 -1.57 -21.36
CA ALA A 161 2.10 -2.78 -20.99
C ALA A 161 3.14 -2.51 -19.90
N ILE A 162 3.42 -3.53 -19.09
CA ILE A 162 4.47 -3.50 -18.05
C ILE A 162 5.41 -4.69 -18.20
N HIS A 163 6.66 -4.50 -17.82
CA HIS A 163 7.63 -5.59 -17.71
C HIS A 163 7.49 -6.28 -16.34
N VAL A 164 6.80 -7.43 -16.30
CA VAL A 164 6.48 -8.14 -15.06
C VAL A 164 7.72 -8.52 -14.23
N PRO A 165 8.80 -9.06 -14.81
CA PRO A 165 10.00 -9.39 -14.04
C PRO A 165 10.63 -8.18 -13.37
N SER A 166 10.63 -6.99 -14.01
CA SER A 166 11.10 -5.74 -13.38
C SER A 166 10.19 -5.33 -12.23
N MET A 167 8.86 -5.46 -12.40
CA MET A 167 7.88 -5.15 -11.35
C MET A 167 8.09 -6.01 -10.11
N LEU A 168 8.28 -7.32 -10.30
CA LEU A 168 8.50 -8.26 -9.20
C LEU A 168 9.90 -8.06 -8.58
N SER A 169 10.96 -8.07 -9.38
CA SER A 169 12.33 -8.01 -8.86
C SER A 169 12.67 -6.71 -8.13
N LYS A 170 11.91 -5.63 -8.33
CA LYS A 170 12.19 -4.31 -7.76
C LYS A 170 11.05 -3.72 -6.92
N HIS A 171 10.13 -4.57 -6.50
CA HIS A 171 8.96 -4.19 -5.70
C HIS A 171 8.03 -3.23 -6.42
N PHE A 172 6.77 -3.21 -6.01
CA PHE A 172 5.80 -2.26 -6.55
C PHE A 172 4.88 -1.74 -5.46
N ALA A 173 4.30 -0.57 -5.71
CA ALA A 173 3.30 0.01 -4.85
C ALA A 173 2.09 0.49 -5.66
N ILE A 174 0.90 0.37 -5.06
CA ILE A 174 -0.36 0.88 -5.59
C ILE A 174 -0.97 1.80 -4.55
N VAL A 175 -1.17 3.06 -4.92
CA VAL A 175 -1.64 4.11 -4.03
C VAL A 175 -2.91 4.75 -4.60
N GLY A 176 -3.89 5.03 -3.75
CA GLY A 176 -5.14 5.65 -4.20
C GLY A 176 -6.22 5.68 -3.12
N SER A 177 -7.11 6.66 -3.19
CA SER A 177 -8.22 6.78 -2.23
C SER A 177 -9.17 5.56 -2.26
N THR A 178 -10.06 5.45 -1.28
CA THR A 178 -11.06 4.36 -1.24
C THR A 178 -11.98 4.41 -2.47
N GLY A 179 -12.33 3.24 -3.02
CA GLY A 179 -13.28 3.13 -4.15
C GLY A 179 -12.71 3.48 -5.53
N VAL A 180 -11.42 3.80 -5.67
CA VAL A 180 -10.82 4.14 -6.98
C VAL A 180 -10.47 2.92 -7.85
N GLY A 181 -10.51 1.72 -7.27
CA GLY A 181 -10.20 0.45 -7.97
C GLY A 181 -8.87 -0.23 -7.58
N LYS A 182 -8.28 0.10 -6.42
CA LYS A 182 -7.01 -0.50 -5.94
C LYS A 182 -7.03 -2.03 -5.94
N SER A 183 -7.98 -2.64 -5.23
CA SER A 183 -8.06 -4.10 -5.09
C SER A 183 -8.25 -4.79 -6.45
N THR A 184 -9.01 -4.17 -7.36
CA THR A 184 -9.18 -4.64 -8.75
C THR A 184 -7.88 -4.56 -9.54
N ALA A 185 -7.14 -3.46 -9.42
CA ALA A 185 -5.84 -3.29 -10.06
C ALA A 185 -4.82 -4.31 -9.55
N VAL A 186 -4.75 -4.54 -8.23
CA VAL A 186 -3.93 -5.61 -7.63
C VAL A 186 -4.30 -6.96 -8.23
N SER A 187 -5.60 -7.28 -8.31
CA SER A 187 -6.06 -8.56 -8.83
C SER A 187 -5.62 -8.78 -10.27
N LEU A 188 -5.79 -7.78 -11.13
CA LEU A 188 -5.31 -7.79 -12.51
C LEU A 188 -3.79 -8.03 -12.58
N LEU A 189 -3.02 -7.26 -11.81
CA LEU A 189 -1.56 -7.37 -11.80
C LEU A 189 -1.08 -8.74 -11.32
N LEU A 190 -1.74 -9.33 -10.31
CA LEU A 190 -1.40 -10.65 -9.80
C LEU A 190 -1.74 -11.76 -10.79
N HIS A 191 -2.88 -11.68 -11.50
CA HIS A 191 -3.18 -12.62 -12.60
C HIS A 191 -2.09 -12.56 -13.67
N LYS A 192 -1.70 -11.34 -14.11
CA LYS A 192 -0.60 -11.16 -15.07
C LYS A 192 0.75 -11.62 -14.54
N ALA A 193 1.01 -11.45 -13.25
CA ALA A 193 2.25 -11.90 -12.61
C ALA A 193 2.37 -13.43 -12.61
N ILE A 194 1.29 -14.14 -12.29
CA ILE A 194 1.25 -15.61 -12.26
C ILE A 194 1.30 -16.20 -13.67
N GLU A 195 0.64 -15.56 -14.64
CA GLU A 195 0.74 -15.94 -16.05
C GLU A 195 2.17 -15.84 -16.58
N ALA A 196 2.89 -14.78 -16.20
CA ALA A 196 4.26 -14.53 -16.64
C ALA A 196 5.30 -15.38 -15.88
N ASP A 197 5.08 -15.65 -14.60
CA ASP A 197 5.96 -16.48 -13.76
C ASP A 197 5.18 -17.57 -13.01
N PRO A 198 5.06 -18.78 -13.59
CA PRO A 198 4.40 -19.92 -12.94
C PRO A 198 5.09 -20.40 -11.65
N LYS A 199 6.35 -20.01 -11.41
CA LYS A 199 7.09 -20.35 -10.18
C LYS A 199 6.79 -19.38 -9.04
N LEU A 200 6.14 -18.25 -9.33
CA LEU A 200 5.77 -17.25 -8.34
C LEU A 200 4.88 -17.86 -7.26
N ARG A 201 5.16 -17.52 -6.00
CA ARG A 201 4.32 -17.76 -4.83
C ARG A 201 3.89 -16.44 -4.25
N VAL A 202 2.61 -16.28 -4.01
CA VAL A 202 2.05 -15.00 -3.55
C VAL A 202 1.45 -15.19 -2.17
N LEU A 203 1.89 -14.39 -1.22
CA LEU A 203 1.28 -14.27 0.09
C LEU A 203 0.58 -12.91 0.18
N ILE A 204 -0.73 -12.90 0.40
CA ILE A 204 -1.53 -11.69 0.56
C ILE A 204 -1.94 -11.55 2.02
N LEU A 205 -1.56 -10.44 2.65
CA LEU A 205 -2.10 -10.03 3.95
C LEU A 205 -3.38 -9.23 3.70
N ASP A 206 -4.53 -9.84 3.98
CA ASP A 206 -5.87 -9.37 3.60
C ASP A 206 -6.69 -8.99 4.85
N PRO A 207 -6.54 -7.76 5.39
CA PRO A 207 -7.31 -7.27 6.54
C PRO A 207 -8.80 -7.06 6.25
N HIS A 208 -9.20 -7.00 4.97
CA HIS A 208 -10.59 -6.71 4.58
C HIS A 208 -11.31 -7.93 3.97
N ASN A 209 -10.63 -9.06 3.85
CA ASN A 209 -11.11 -10.31 3.25
C ASN A 209 -11.68 -10.10 1.83
N GLU A 210 -11.01 -9.28 1.01
CA GLU A 210 -11.45 -8.92 -0.34
C GLU A 210 -10.90 -9.83 -1.44
N PHE A 211 -9.69 -10.39 -1.25
CA PHE A 211 -8.90 -10.96 -2.34
C PHE A 211 -9.20 -12.43 -2.63
N ALA A 212 -9.69 -13.19 -1.65
CA ALA A 212 -10.01 -14.60 -1.82
C ALA A 212 -10.93 -14.86 -3.03
N ALA A 213 -11.96 -14.02 -3.18
CA ALA A 213 -12.94 -14.11 -4.27
C ALA A 213 -12.35 -13.82 -5.66
N ALA A 214 -11.25 -13.08 -5.75
CA ALA A 214 -10.62 -12.72 -7.01
C ALA A 214 -9.83 -13.88 -7.66
N PHE A 215 -9.55 -14.95 -6.90
CA PHE A 215 -8.66 -16.04 -7.32
C PHE A 215 -9.23 -17.45 -7.08
N PRO A 216 -10.47 -17.76 -7.51
CA PRO A 216 -11.17 -19.00 -7.13
C PRO A 216 -10.43 -20.30 -7.48
N LYS A 217 -9.58 -20.29 -8.50
CA LYS A 217 -8.80 -21.45 -8.96
C LYS A 217 -7.34 -21.43 -8.49
N HIS A 218 -6.83 -20.29 -8.03
CA HIS A 218 -5.40 -20.05 -7.78
C HIS A 218 -5.07 -19.74 -6.32
N SER A 219 -6.07 -19.43 -5.48
CA SER A 219 -5.87 -19.14 -4.06
C SER A 219 -6.22 -20.30 -3.15
N VAL A 220 -5.49 -20.37 -2.04
CA VAL A 220 -5.89 -21.02 -0.80
C VAL A 220 -6.13 -19.94 0.23
N VAL A 221 -7.28 -20.00 0.88
CA VAL A 221 -7.67 -19.06 1.94
C VAL A 221 -7.25 -19.66 3.27
N ILE A 222 -6.59 -18.85 4.09
CA ILE A 222 -6.32 -19.16 5.49
C ILE A 222 -7.07 -18.12 6.32
N ASP A 223 -8.07 -18.58 7.06
CA ASP A 223 -8.91 -17.80 7.97
C ASP A 223 -8.61 -18.17 9.43
N THR A 224 -9.27 -17.53 10.40
CA THR A 224 -9.03 -17.80 11.82
C THR A 224 -9.33 -19.24 12.27
N ASP A 225 -10.15 -19.97 11.52
CA ASP A 225 -10.58 -21.32 11.88
C ASP A 225 -9.65 -22.39 11.30
N THR A 226 -9.07 -22.11 10.13
CA THR A 226 -8.11 -22.96 9.42
C THR A 226 -6.65 -22.60 9.69
N LEU A 227 -6.41 -21.44 10.30
CA LEU A 227 -5.09 -20.96 10.66
C LEU A 227 -4.50 -21.79 11.80
N ASP A 228 -3.59 -22.68 11.45
CA ASP A 228 -2.66 -23.29 12.39
C ASP A 228 -1.31 -22.58 12.23
N LEU A 229 -1.13 -21.49 12.98
CA LEU A 229 0.17 -20.81 13.11
C LEU A 229 0.76 -21.14 14.48
N PRO A 230 1.69 -22.11 14.57
CA PRO A 230 2.21 -22.53 15.85
C PRO A 230 2.96 -21.40 16.56
N PHE A 231 2.59 -21.11 17.82
CA PHE A 231 3.20 -20.04 18.62
C PHE A 231 4.73 -20.20 18.77
N TRP A 232 5.26 -21.41 18.65
CA TRP A 232 6.69 -21.67 18.78
C TRP A 232 7.52 -21.24 17.57
N LEU A 233 6.88 -20.89 16.44
CA LEU A 233 7.53 -20.20 15.31
C LEU A 233 7.77 -18.72 15.57
N MET A 234 7.10 -18.14 16.57
CA MET A 234 7.25 -16.75 16.95
C MET A 234 8.58 -16.52 17.67
N ARG A 235 9.24 -15.41 17.35
CA ARG A 235 10.35 -14.88 18.13
C ARG A 235 9.84 -14.31 19.45
N LEU A 236 10.73 -14.10 20.41
CA LEU A 236 10.38 -13.60 21.74
C LEU A 236 9.58 -12.29 21.67
N GLU A 237 9.98 -11.36 20.79
CA GLU A 237 9.28 -10.07 20.64
C GLU A 237 7.88 -10.25 20.04
N GLU A 238 7.73 -11.12 19.04
CA GLU A 238 6.45 -11.46 18.40
C GLU A 238 5.50 -12.14 19.40
N PHE A 239 6.02 -13.06 20.21
CA PHE A 239 5.25 -13.72 21.27
C PHE A 239 4.88 -12.74 22.40
N ALA A 240 5.78 -11.84 22.77
CA ALA A 240 5.52 -10.82 23.78
C ALA A 240 4.39 -9.89 23.35
N GLU A 241 4.35 -9.44 22.09
CA GLU A 241 3.26 -8.60 21.59
C GLU A 241 1.88 -9.22 21.82
N VAL A 242 1.76 -10.54 21.64
CA VAL A 242 0.53 -11.30 21.93
C VAL A 242 0.24 -11.38 23.44
N VAL A 243 1.24 -11.74 24.26
CA VAL A 243 1.08 -11.89 25.72
C VAL A 243 0.76 -10.56 26.41
N PHE A 244 1.37 -9.46 25.96
CA PHE A 244 1.17 -8.11 26.49
C PHE A 244 0.01 -7.37 25.81
N ARG A 245 -0.64 -7.98 24.80
CA ARG A 245 -1.79 -7.44 24.07
C ARG A 245 -1.49 -6.06 23.47
N GLY A 246 -0.35 -5.92 22.81
CA GLY A 246 0.13 -4.67 22.21
C GLY A 246 0.56 -3.57 23.19
N ARG A 247 0.63 -3.88 24.49
CA ARG A 247 1.18 -2.94 25.49
C ARG A 247 2.69 -3.10 25.57
N THR A 248 3.37 -2.02 25.96
CA THR A 248 4.81 -2.07 26.21
C THR A 248 5.16 -3.18 27.21
N PRO A 249 5.99 -4.16 26.83
CA PRO A 249 6.39 -5.23 27.71
C PRO A 249 7.12 -4.70 28.94
N VAL A 250 6.86 -5.32 30.10
CA VAL A 250 7.62 -5.05 31.32
C VAL A 250 8.99 -5.71 31.17
N PRO A 251 10.12 -4.98 31.24
CA PRO A 251 11.45 -5.52 30.98
C PRO A 251 11.77 -6.78 31.81
N GLU A 252 11.42 -6.77 33.09
CA GLU A 252 11.65 -7.88 34.00
C GLU A 252 10.82 -9.11 33.59
N GLU A 253 9.56 -8.94 33.18
CA GLU A 253 8.72 -10.05 32.69
C GLU A 253 9.27 -10.61 31.36
N LEU A 254 9.81 -9.75 30.49
CA LEU A 254 10.39 -10.14 29.21
C LEU A 254 11.72 -10.89 29.38
N ASP A 255 12.58 -10.44 30.30
CA ASP A 255 13.83 -11.14 30.63
C ASP A 255 13.55 -12.51 31.24
N MET A 256 12.52 -12.63 32.09
CA MET A 256 12.06 -13.93 32.60
C MET A 256 11.61 -14.86 31.46
N LEU A 257 10.84 -14.37 30.49
CA LEU A 257 10.46 -15.16 29.31
C LEU A 257 11.69 -15.60 28.51
N ARG A 258 12.65 -14.70 28.29
CA ARG A 258 13.90 -14.98 27.57
C ARG A 258 14.70 -16.11 28.21
N ASP A 259 14.71 -16.16 29.54
CA ASP A 259 15.42 -17.18 30.31
C ASP A 259 14.69 -18.53 30.31
N ILE A 260 13.37 -18.54 30.47
CA ILE A 260 12.60 -19.78 30.70
C ILE A 260 12.22 -20.49 29.38
N MET A 261 11.96 -19.74 28.29
CA MET A 261 11.57 -20.34 27.00
C MET A 261 12.59 -21.36 26.45
N PRO A 262 13.91 -21.12 26.49
CA PRO A 262 14.91 -22.11 26.10
C PRO A 262 14.82 -23.42 26.88
N ASP A 263 14.50 -23.35 28.17
CA ASP A 263 14.37 -24.52 29.04
C ASP A 263 13.12 -25.34 28.67
N ALA A 264 12.00 -24.67 28.39
CA ALA A 264 10.77 -25.32 27.90
C ALA A 264 11.02 -26.05 26.56
N LYS A 265 11.76 -25.42 25.63
CA LYS A 265 12.16 -26.02 24.35
C LYS A 265 13.08 -27.24 24.52
N ARG A 266 13.99 -27.21 25.50
CA ARG A 266 14.85 -28.36 25.82
C ARG A 266 14.07 -29.51 26.45
N ALA A 267 13.12 -29.22 27.33
CA ALA A 267 12.28 -30.23 27.97
C ALA A 267 11.47 -31.02 26.94
N PHE A 268 10.89 -30.34 25.95
CA PHE A 268 10.11 -30.99 24.89
C PHE A 268 10.95 -31.96 24.03
N ARG A 269 12.17 -31.56 23.64
CA ARG A 269 13.12 -32.43 22.91
C ARG A 269 13.51 -33.71 23.65
N GLY A 270 13.41 -33.74 24.97
CA GLY A 270 13.73 -34.92 25.78
C GLY A 270 12.73 -36.07 25.59
N SER A 271 11.57 -35.82 24.98
CA SER A 271 10.46 -36.77 24.88
C SER A 271 10.32 -37.49 23.52
N ASP A 272 10.90 -36.95 22.44
CA ASP A 272 10.78 -37.51 21.08
C ASP A 272 12.05 -38.20 20.56
N ASN A 273 11.83 -39.31 19.85
CA ASN A 273 12.83 -40.30 19.42
C ASN A 273 14.02 -39.73 18.60
N SER A 274 15.23 -39.96 19.14
CA SER A 274 16.51 -40.42 18.55
C SER A 274 17.00 -40.10 17.11
N LEU A 275 16.21 -39.57 16.17
CA LEU A 275 16.66 -39.31 14.78
C LEU A 275 17.15 -37.86 14.54
N VAL A 276 16.68 -36.87 15.29
CA VAL A 276 17.12 -35.45 15.21
C VAL A 276 18.29 -35.15 16.17
N ARG A 277 18.83 -36.18 16.84
CA ARG A 277 19.94 -36.03 17.80
C ARG A 277 21.28 -35.73 17.12
N ARG A 278 21.50 -36.17 15.88
CA ARG A 278 22.86 -36.19 15.28
C ARG A 278 23.31 -34.91 14.58
N THR A 279 22.42 -33.98 14.26
CA THR A 279 22.77 -32.81 13.41
C THR A 279 22.86 -31.49 14.18
N THR A 280 22.33 -31.40 15.40
CA THR A 280 22.09 -30.13 16.10
C THR A 280 22.70 -30.03 17.51
N GLU A 281 23.67 -30.88 17.88
CA GLU A 281 24.32 -30.84 19.20
C GLU A 281 25.24 -29.62 19.40
N LYS A 282 25.49 -28.80 18.36
CA LYS A 282 26.35 -27.61 18.46
C LYS A 282 25.63 -26.26 18.47
N SER A 283 24.30 -26.23 18.33
CA SER A 283 23.54 -24.97 18.37
C SER A 283 22.90 -24.76 19.74
N SER A 284 23.31 -23.71 20.45
CA SER A 284 22.64 -23.26 21.68
C SER A 284 21.18 -22.89 21.38
N ILE A 285 20.22 -23.56 22.03
CA ILE A 285 18.80 -23.22 21.91
C ILE A 285 18.54 -21.90 22.64
N THR A 286 17.94 -20.94 21.92
CA THR A 286 17.53 -19.62 22.41
C THR A 286 16.00 -19.48 22.39
N ALA A 287 15.49 -18.37 22.95
CA ALA A 287 14.06 -18.05 22.92
C ALA A 287 13.53 -17.93 21.48
N ASP A 288 14.36 -17.53 20.52
CA ASP A 288 13.97 -17.31 19.12
C ASP A 288 14.18 -18.54 18.21
N THR A 289 14.71 -19.64 18.74
CA THR A 289 14.91 -20.86 17.94
C THR A 289 13.55 -21.52 17.66
N PRO A 290 13.14 -21.80 16.41
CA PRO A 290 11.82 -22.34 16.08
C PRO A 290 11.74 -23.83 16.40
N VAL A 291 11.67 -24.16 17.69
CA VAL A 291 11.56 -25.53 18.21
C VAL A 291 10.25 -25.65 18.97
N PRO A 292 9.45 -26.70 18.72
CA PRO A 292 8.21 -26.91 19.44
C PRO A 292 8.43 -27.05 20.96
N TYR A 293 7.50 -26.51 21.73
CA TYR A 293 7.44 -26.65 23.19
C TYR A 293 5.99 -26.52 23.64
N ARG A 294 5.63 -27.07 24.81
CA ARG A 294 4.27 -26.94 25.34
C ARG A 294 4.14 -25.73 26.24
N MET A 295 3.01 -25.03 26.14
CA MET A 295 2.68 -23.96 27.08
C MET A 295 2.53 -24.48 28.51
N ALA A 296 2.08 -25.73 28.69
CA ALA A 296 2.05 -26.39 30.00
C ALA A 296 3.45 -26.51 30.62
N ASP A 297 4.47 -26.86 29.84
CA ASP A 297 5.86 -26.97 30.31
C ASP A 297 6.41 -25.59 30.67
N LEU A 298 6.12 -24.57 29.86
CA LEU A 298 6.50 -23.18 30.16
C LEU A 298 5.87 -22.70 31.48
N LEU A 299 4.58 -22.96 31.70
CA LEU A 299 3.87 -22.59 32.93
C LEU A 299 4.42 -23.37 34.14
N ALA A 300 4.76 -24.65 33.98
CA ALA A 300 5.36 -25.46 35.03
C ALA A 300 6.73 -24.93 35.47
N LEU A 301 7.57 -24.49 34.52
CA LEU A 301 8.87 -23.88 34.81
C LEU A 301 8.72 -22.52 35.51
N ILE A 302 7.72 -21.73 35.14
CA ILE A 302 7.39 -20.48 35.85
C ILE A 302 6.98 -20.80 37.30
N ASP A 303 6.15 -21.81 37.52
CA ASP A 303 5.73 -22.24 38.85
C ASP A 303 6.89 -22.75 39.71
N GLU A 304 7.79 -23.54 39.12
CA GLU A 304 9.00 -23.99 39.78
C GLU A 304 9.86 -22.80 40.24
N ARG A 305 10.08 -21.81 39.36
CA ARG A 305 10.87 -20.61 39.68
C ARG A 305 10.21 -19.74 40.76
N ILE A 306 8.87 -19.66 40.79
CA ILE A 306 8.12 -19.00 41.89
C ILE A 306 8.32 -19.73 43.22
N GLY A 307 8.40 -21.07 43.18
CA GLY A 307 8.57 -21.94 44.35
C GLY A 307 9.97 -21.92 44.97
N ARG A 308 11.02 -21.56 44.21
CA ARG A 308 12.40 -21.46 44.73
C ARG A 308 12.53 -20.43 45.86
N LEU A 309 13.43 -20.70 46.80
CA LEU A 309 13.66 -19.81 47.96
C LEU A 309 14.39 -18.50 47.57
N GLU A 310 15.12 -18.53 46.46
CA GLU A 310 15.85 -17.39 45.90
C GLU A 310 14.95 -16.45 45.08
N GLY A 311 15.42 -15.24 44.77
CA GLY A 311 14.72 -14.34 43.84
C GLY A 311 13.43 -13.70 44.36
N ARG A 312 13.37 -13.28 45.64
CA ARG A 312 12.14 -12.71 46.25
C ARG A 312 11.57 -11.51 45.48
N ALA A 313 12.42 -10.73 44.81
CA ALA A 313 12.04 -9.59 43.97
C ALA A 313 11.45 -10.00 42.61
N GLU A 314 11.78 -11.19 42.08
CA GLU A 314 11.31 -11.69 40.77
C GLU A 314 9.89 -12.27 40.86
N LYS A 315 9.49 -12.76 42.04
CA LYS A 315 8.22 -13.48 42.25
C LYS A 315 6.96 -12.70 41.82
N PRO A 316 6.82 -11.39 42.09
CA PRO A 316 5.66 -10.62 41.61
C PRO A 316 5.57 -10.59 40.07
N PHE A 317 6.70 -10.42 39.38
CA PHE A 317 6.78 -10.38 37.92
C PHE A 317 6.45 -11.76 37.33
N LEU A 318 7.00 -12.84 37.88
CA LEU A 318 6.68 -14.21 37.44
C LEU A 318 5.18 -14.54 37.61
N ARG A 319 4.56 -14.10 38.71
CA ARG A 319 3.10 -14.27 38.92
C ARG A 319 2.28 -13.46 37.91
N SER A 320 2.66 -12.21 37.67
CA SER A 320 2.03 -11.34 36.66
C SER A 320 2.14 -11.97 35.26
N LEU A 321 3.35 -12.36 34.86
CA LEU A 321 3.63 -13.02 33.60
C LEU A 321 2.80 -14.31 33.42
N LYS A 322 2.77 -15.18 34.44
CA LYS A 322 1.94 -16.40 34.44
C LYS A 322 0.48 -16.07 34.15
N MET A 323 -0.08 -15.10 34.86
CA MET A 323 -1.47 -14.69 34.68
C MET A 323 -1.74 -14.12 33.29
N ARG A 324 -0.80 -13.36 32.71
CA ARG A 324 -0.92 -12.86 31.32
C ARG A 324 -0.93 -13.99 30.31
N ILE A 325 -0.01 -14.96 30.44
CA ILE A 325 0.07 -16.12 29.55
C ILE A 325 -1.24 -16.92 29.62
N ILE A 326 -1.73 -17.21 30.82
CA ILE A 326 -3.01 -17.92 31.00
C ILE A 326 -4.17 -17.12 30.39
N ALA A 327 -4.19 -15.80 30.59
CA ALA A 327 -5.21 -14.93 30.01
C ALA A 327 -5.14 -14.85 28.47
N ALA A 328 -3.98 -15.08 27.86
CA ALA A 328 -3.84 -15.19 26.41
C ALA A 328 -4.33 -16.55 25.90
N ILE A 329 -3.92 -17.65 26.55
CA ILE A 329 -4.34 -19.01 26.16
C ILE A 329 -5.87 -19.16 26.23
N ASN A 330 -6.50 -18.57 27.25
CA ASN A 330 -7.94 -18.65 27.45
C ASN A 330 -8.76 -17.64 26.63
N ASP A 331 -8.13 -16.73 25.87
CA ASP A 331 -8.85 -15.77 25.03
C ASP A 331 -9.30 -16.45 23.73
N PRO A 332 -10.61 -16.55 23.44
CA PRO A 332 -11.10 -17.21 22.23
C PRO A 332 -10.53 -16.61 20.94
N ARG A 333 -10.16 -15.32 20.95
CA ARG A 333 -9.62 -14.63 19.78
C ARG A 333 -8.19 -15.10 19.42
N TYR A 334 -7.52 -15.77 20.36
CA TYR A 334 -6.19 -16.35 20.16
C TYR A 334 -6.24 -17.87 19.99
N HIS A 335 -7.45 -18.46 19.86
CA HIS A 335 -7.64 -19.90 19.78
C HIS A 335 -6.81 -20.52 18.66
N PHE A 336 -6.73 -19.87 17.49
CA PHE A 336 -5.94 -20.33 16.35
C PHE A 336 -4.43 -20.52 16.65
N MET A 337 -3.88 -19.84 17.66
CA MET A 337 -2.48 -20.01 18.08
C MET A 337 -2.30 -21.14 19.08
N PHE A 338 -3.33 -21.45 19.88
CA PHE A 338 -3.25 -22.32 21.05
C PHE A 338 -4.19 -23.55 20.98
N SER A 339 -4.86 -23.79 19.85
CA SER A 339 -5.94 -24.78 19.68
C SER A 339 -5.46 -26.23 19.75
N ASN A 340 -4.23 -26.51 19.33
CA ASN A 340 -3.72 -27.88 19.23
C ASN A 340 -3.16 -28.40 20.56
N ASN A 341 -3.89 -29.35 21.18
CA ASN A 341 -3.45 -30.07 22.39
C ASN A 341 -2.26 -31.01 22.13
N THR A 342 -2.12 -31.50 20.90
CA THR A 342 -0.98 -32.32 20.46
C THR A 342 -0.01 -31.45 19.66
N ILE A 343 1.01 -30.93 20.35
CA ILE A 343 2.10 -30.22 19.69
C ILE A 343 3.01 -31.27 19.05
N SER A 344 2.98 -31.31 17.72
CA SER A 344 3.95 -32.01 16.87
C SER A 344 4.78 -31.00 16.08
N ASP A 345 5.92 -31.42 15.56
CA ASP A 345 6.72 -30.59 14.65
C ASP A 345 6.06 -30.54 13.27
N THR A 346 5.16 -29.57 13.08
CA THR A 346 4.40 -29.35 11.83
C THR A 346 5.02 -28.27 10.95
N ILE A 347 6.26 -27.85 11.20
CA ILE A 347 6.87 -26.71 10.50
C ILE A 347 6.82 -26.87 8.98
N MET A 348 7.06 -28.09 8.49
CA MET A 348 7.05 -28.40 7.07
C MET A 348 5.66 -28.22 6.46
N ASP A 349 4.62 -28.73 7.11
CA ASP A 349 3.24 -28.64 6.64
C ASP A 349 2.74 -27.19 6.70
N THR A 350 3.00 -26.48 7.79
CA THR A 350 2.64 -25.06 7.96
C THR A 350 3.32 -24.20 6.89
N VAL A 351 4.63 -24.38 6.66
CA VAL A 351 5.38 -23.64 5.63
C VAL A 351 4.85 -23.98 4.23
N ALA A 352 4.63 -25.26 3.94
CA ALA A 352 4.11 -25.70 2.64
C ALA A 352 2.72 -25.12 2.36
N GLN A 353 1.83 -25.09 3.36
CA GLN A 353 0.47 -24.57 3.23
C GLN A 353 0.44 -23.04 3.09
N ILE A 354 1.17 -22.31 3.93
CA ILE A 354 1.18 -20.84 3.93
C ILE A 354 1.92 -20.29 2.70
N PHE A 355 3.10 -20.83 2.39
CA PHE A 355 3.94 -20.30 1.30
C PHE A 355 3.75 -21.04 -0.02
N ARG A 356 2.85 -22.02 -0.06
CA ARG A 356 2.46 -22.79 -1.26
C ARG A 356 3.67 -23.48 -1.91
N ILE A 357 4.40 -24.26 -1.13
CA ILE A 357 5.60 -24.99 -1.56
C ILE A 357 5.41 -26.50 -1.29
N PRO A 358 5.03 -27.32 -2.29
CA PRO A 358 4.72 -26.98 -3.68
C PRO A 358 3.38 -26.23 -3.84
N GLY A 359 3.18 -25.58 -4.98
CA GLY A 359 2.01 -24.73 -5.21
C GLY A 359 0.74 -25.49 -5.61
N ASP A 360 0.88 -26.68 -6.21
CA ASP A 360 -0.19 -27.56 -6.66
C ASP A 360 -1.28 -26.86 -7.50
N GLY A 361 -0.85 -25.97 -8.41
CA GLY A 361 -1.75 -25.17 -9.26
C GLY A 361 -2.44 -24.00 -8.54
N ARG A 362 -2.23 -23.84 -7.23
CA ARG A 362 -2.74 -22.73 -6.40
C ARG A 362 -1.57 -21.94 -5.77
N PRO A 363 -0.94 -21.02 -6.51
CA PRO A 363 0.25 -20.31 -6.05
C PRO A 363 -0.03 -19.19 -5.04
N ILE A 364 -1.29 -18.81 -4.82
CA ILE A 364 -1.65 -17.69 -3.95
C ILE A 364 -2.13 -18.23 -2.59
N CYS A 365 -1.63 -17.65 -1.51
CA CYS A 365 -2.20 -17.74 -0.17
C CYS A 365 -2.81 -16.38 0.19
N THR A 366 -4.12 -16.35 0.43
CA THR A 366 -4.80 -15.17 0.98
C THR A 366 -5.00 -15.38 2.48
N PHE A 367 -4.27 -14.62 3.27
CA PHE A 367 -4.30 -14.68 4.73
C PHE A 367 -5.31 -13.64 5.24
N GLN A 368 -6.47 -14.12 5.70
CA GLN A 368 -7.55 -13.29 6.19
C GLN A 368 -7.26 -12.83 7.61
N LEU A 369 -7.14 -11.51 7.78
CA LEU A 369 -6.83 -10.89 9.07
C LEU A 369 -8.06 -10.23 9.70
N SER A 370 -9.20 -10.21 9.01
CA SER A 370 -10.47 -9.73 9.58
C SER A 370 -10.89 -10.59 10.78
N GLY A 371 -11.32 -9.94 11.86
CA GLY A 371 -11.71 -10.59 13.11
C GLY A 371 -10.54 -10.87 14.06
N ILE A 372 -9.29 -10.77 13.62
CA ILE A 372 -8.11 -10.91 14.48
C ILE A 372 -7.83 -9.58 15.21
N PRO A 373 -7.52 -9.58 16.52
CA PRO A 373 -7.10 -8.38 17.24
C PRO A 373 -5.84 -7.75 16.63
N SER A 374 -5.78 -6.41 16.61
CA SER A 374 -4.70 -5.64 15.96
C SER A 374 -3.29 -6.02 16.43
N GLU A 375 -3.13 -6.31 17.72
CA GLU A 375 -1.88 -6.74 18.35
C GLU A 375 -1.38 -8.09 17.79
N VAL A 376 -2.32 -9.00 17.49
CA VAL A 376 -2.02 -10.30 16.92
C VAL A 376 -1.78 -10.19 15.43
N VAL A 377 -2.55 -9.35 14.72
CA VAL A 377 -2.33 -9.05 13.31
C VAL A 377 -0.89 -8.58 13.06
N ASN A 378 -0.38 -7.68 13.90
CA ASN A 378 1.00 -7.22 13.82
C ASN A 378 2.01 -8.37 13.99
N SER A 379 1.83 -9.19 15.03
CA SER A 379 2.70 -10.32 15.34
C SER A 379 2.71 -11.36 14.21
N VAL A 380 1.53 -11.71 13.70
CA VAL A 380 1.35 -12.63 12.58
C VAL A 380 1.99 -12.08 11.31
N ALA A 381 1.75 -10.81 10.96
CA ALA A 381 2.38 -10.17 9.82
C ALA A 381 3.91 -10.16 9.93
N SER A 382 4.47 -9.97 11.13
CA SER A 382 5.92 -10.08 11.38
C SER A 382 6.43 -11.48 11.07
N VAL A 383 5.80 -12.52 11.64
CA VAL A 383 6.18 -13.92 11.44
C VAL A 383 6.15 -14.26 9.96
N LEU A 384 5.05 -13.94 9.28
CA LEU A 384 4.84 -14.26 7.87
C LEU A 384 5.86 -13.57 6.95
N CYS A 385 6.09 -12.26 7.13
CA CYS A 385 7.08 -11.50 6.35
C CYS A 385 8.51 -11.99 6.62
N ARG A 386 8.83 -12.26 7.89
CA ARG A 386 10.14 -12.78 8.27
C ARG A 386 10.38 -14.16 7.64
N MET A 387 9.41 -15.06 7.74
CA MET A 387 9.50 -16.41 7.17
C MET A 387 9.58 -16.35 5.64
N ALA A 388 8.81 -15.47 4.99
CA ALA A 388 8.92 -15.23 3.55
C ALA A 388 10.35 -14.90 3.13
N PHE A 389 10.99 -13.98 3.86
CA PHE A 389 12.38 -13.60 3.63
C PHE A 389 13.35 -14.76 3.91
N GLU A 390 13.20 -15.45 5.04
CA GLU A 390 14.05 -16.59 5.43
C GLU A 390 13.96 -17.72 4.39
N ILE A 391 12.77 -18.03 3.85
CA ILE A 391 12.59 -19.03 2.79
C ILE A 391 13.33 -18.61 1.52
N GLY A 392 13.19 -17.36 1.08
CA GLY A 392 13.94 -16.86 -0.08
C GLY A 392 15.45 -16.93 0.13
N LEU A 393 15.93 -16.54 1.31
CA LEU A 393 17.34 -16.57 1.71
C LEU A 393 17.90 -18.01 1.69
N TRP A 394 17.22 -18.95 2.34
CA TRP A 394 17.69 -20.33 2.46
C TRP A 394 17.47 -21.17 1.20
N SER A 395 16.59 -20.75 0.31
CA SER A 395 16.40 -21.38 -1.00
C SER A 395 17.33 -20.85 -2.09
N ASP A 396 18.24 -19.92 -1.76
CA ASP A 396 19.16 -19.26 -2.71
C ASP A 396 18.41 -18.67 -3.93
N GLY A 397 17.21 -18.11 -3.67
CA GLY A 397 16.34 -17.55 -4.71
C GLY A 397 15.62 -18.57 -5.60
N ALA A 398 15.66 -19.87 -5.29
CA ALA A 398 14.94 -20.89 -6.05
C ALA A 398 13.40 -20.74 -5.98
N VAL A 399 12.91 -20.11 -4.91
CA VAL A 399 11.49 -19.79 -4.73
C VAL A 399 11.29 -18.29 -4.93
N HIS A 400 10.55 -17.92 -5.98
CA HIS A 400 10.15 -16.55 -6.20
C HIS A 400 8.92 -16.26 -5.35
N MET A 401 9.03 -15.32 -4.41
CA MET A 401 7.97 -15.02 -3.47
C MET A 401 7.55 -13.56 -3.58
N LEU A 402 6.25 -13.29 -3.65
CA LEU A 402 5.68 -11.95 -3.57
C LEU A 402 4.85 -11.84 -2.30
N VAL A 403 5.25 -10.93 -1.41
CA VAL A 403 4.46 -10.56 -0.24
C VAL A 403 3.66 -9.30 -0.58
N VAL A 404 2.34 -9.40 -0.51
CA VAL A 404 1.39 -8.31 -0.78
C VAL A 404 0.82 -7.83 0.55
N CYS A 405 1.13 -6.58 0.91
CA CYS A 405 0.62 -5.94 2.12
C CYS A 405 -0.49 -4.97 1.74
N GLU A 406 -1.74 -5.38 1.94
CA GLU A 406 -2.88 -4.47 1.85
C GLU A 406 -2.94 -3.57 3.10
N GLU A 407 -3.36 -2.32 2.93
CA GLU A 407 -3.36 -1.31 4.00
C GLU A 407 -2.02 -1.19 4.72
N ALA A 408 -0.93 -1.18 3.94
CA ALA A 408 0.43 -1.27 4.46
C ALA A 408 0.77 -0.23 5.54
N HIS A 409 0.10 0.93 5.54
CA HIS A 409 0.26 1.97 6.57
C HIS A 409 -0.06 1.45 7.99
N ARG A 410 -0.84 0.36 8.13
CA ARG A 410 -1.09 -0.31 9.42
C ARG A 410 0.12 -1.07 9.95
N TYR A 411 0.91 -1.67 9.07
CA TYR A 411 2.08 -2.48 9.42
C TYR A 411 3.37 -1.67 9.50
N VAL A 412 3.48 -0.66 8.63
CA VAL A 412 4.69 0.17 8.46
C VAL A 412 4.32 1.66 8.44
N PRO A 413 3.83 2.21 9.56
CA PRO A 413 3.44 3.60 9.64
C PRO A 413 4.65 4.55 9.53
N ALA A 414 4.39 5.79 9.13
CA ALA A 414 5.40 6.84 9.00
C ALA A 414 6.03 7.23 10.35
N ASP A 415 5.25 7.20 11.44
CA ASP A 415 5.76 7.42 12.79
C ASP A 415 6.38 6.11 13.32
N PRO A 416 7.70 6.08 13.64
CA PRO A 416 8.36 4.88 14.16
C PRO A 416 7.84 4.41 15.52
N ASN A 417 7.15 5.27 16.27
CA ASN A 417 6.52 4.93 17.55
C ASN A 417 5.14 4.30 17.39
N LEU A 418 4.54 4.45 16.20
CA LEU A 418 3.31 3.77 15.84
C LEU A 418 3.68 2.42 15.19
N GLY A 419 2.87 1.40 15.46
CA GLY A 419 3.05 0.05 14.91
C GLY A 419 4.06 -0.82 15.66
N PHE A 420 4.19 -2.06 15.19
CA PHE A 420 5.02 -3.08 15.82
C PHE A 420 6.40 -3.16 15.15
N ILE A 421 7.45 -2.91 15.93
CA ILE A 421 8.83 -2.79 15.42
C ILE A 421 9.28 -4.02 14.62
N PRO A 422 9.05 -5.27 15.08
CA PRO A 422 9.43 -6.47 14.32
C PRO A 422 8.77 -6.56 12.94
N THR A 423 7.48 -6.23 12.82
CA THR A 423 6.79 -6.19 11.52
C THR A 423 7.43 -5.18 10.59
N ARG A 424 7.73 -3.98 11.10
CA ARG A 424 8.40 -2.93 10.33
C ARG A 424 9.78 -3.38 9.87
N GLN A 425 10.56 -4.00 10.76
CA GLN A 425 11.89 -4.52 10.42
C GLN A 425 11.81 -5.64 9.37
N ALA A 426 10.85 -6.57 9.49
CA ALA A 426 10.67 -7.66 8.54
C ALA A 426 10.33 -7.12 7.14
N ILE A 427 9.36 -6.21 7.03
CA ILE A 427 8.97 -5.60 5.74
C ILE A 427 10.11 -4.73 5.19
N ALA A 428 10.77 -3.91 6.02
CA ALA A 428 11.90 -3.10 5.60
C ALA A 428 13.09 -3.95 5.10
N ARG A 429 13.31 -5.12 5.70
CA ARG A 429 14.34 -6.08 5.26
C ARG A 429 14.00 -6.66 3.89
N ILE A 430 12.73 -7.04 3.65
CA ILE A 430 12.28 -7.45 2.31
C ILE A 430 12.52 -6.32 1.31
N ALA A 431 12.12 -5.09 1.63
CA ALA A 431 12.25 -3.94 0.74
C ALA A 431 13.71 -3.60 0.38
N LYS A 432 14.66 -3.80 1.30
CA LYS A 432 16.09 -3.47 1.10
C LYS A 432 16.91 -4.61 0.51
N GLU A 433 16.62 -5.85 0.92
CA GLU A 433 17.46 -7.02 0.64
C GLU A 433 16.75 -8.12 -0.16
N GLY A 434 15.41 -8.15 -0.14
CA GLY A 434 14.60 -9.24 -0.70
C GLY A 434 14.85 -9.49 -2.19
N ARG A 435 15.16 -8.42 -2.95
CA ARG A 435 15.51 -8.49 -4.38
C ARG A 435 16.63 -9.48 -4.69
N LYS A 436 17.61 -9.63 -3.78
CA LYS A 436 18.75 -10.55 -3.93
C LYS A 436 18.36 -12.02 -3.80
N TYR A 437 17.24 -12.29 -3.12
CA TYR A 437 16.82 -13.63 -2.71
C TYR A 437 15.48 -14.04 -3.35
N GLY A 438 15.05 -13.35 -4.40
CA GLY A 438 13.79 -13.64 -5.08
C GLY A 438 12.53 -13.29 -4.25
N VAL A 439 12.65 -12.42 -3.25
CA VAL A 439 11.52 -11.99 -2.41
C VAL A 439 11.12 -10.55 -2.76
N SER A 440 9.93 -10.44 -3.33
CA SER A 440 9.29 -9.23 -3.81
C SER A 440 8.27 -8.70 -2.80
N LEU A 441 8.00 -7.40 -2.87
CA LEU A 441 7.05 -6.70 -2.00
C LEU A 441 6.07 -5.92 -2.88
N GLY A 442 4.79 -6.10 -2.62
CA GLY A 442 3.69 -5.33 -3.17
C GLY A 442 3.03 -4.52 -2.06
N ILE A 443 3.16 -3.20 -2.09
CA ILE A 443 2.58 -2.31 -1.09
C ILE A 443 1.28 -1.69 -1.61
N ILE A 444 0.19 -1.84 -0.85
CA ILE A 444 -1.09 -1.22 -1.19
C ILE A 444 -1.57 -0.37 -0.04
N THR A 445 -1.91 0.88 -0.31
CA THR A 445 -2.41 1.80 0.72
C THR A 445 -3.27 2.91 0.12
N GLN A 446 -4.29 3.36 0.86
CA GLN A 446 -4.95 4.65 0.56
C GLN A 446 -4.29 5.86 1.17
N ARG A 447 -3.37 5.67 2.13
CA ARG A 447 -2.76 6.75 2.91
C ARG A 447 -1.25 6.71 2.74
N PRO A 448 -0.71 7.11 1.58
CA PRO A 448 0.73 7.11 1.35
C PRO A 448 1.47 8.05 2.32
N GLY A 449 0.83 9.09 2.85
CA GLY A 449 1.42 9.96 3.87
C GLY A 449 1.47 9.40 5.28
N GLU A 450 0.73 8.33 5.56
CA GLU A 450 0.84 7.59 6.82
C GLU A 450 1.79 6.39 6.71
N LEU A 451 2.40 6.16 5.54
CA LEU A 451 3.33 5.06 5.28
C LEU A 451 4.81 5.50 5.44
N ASP A 452 5.67 4.59 5.90
CA ASP A 452 7.13 4.81 5.91
C ASP A 452 7.68 5.11 4.49
N GLN A 453 8.25 6.30 4.33
CA GLN A 453 8.77 6.81 3.06
C GLN A 453 10.02 6.05 2.58
N THR A 454 10.77 5.45 3.49
CA THR A 454 11.90 4.59 3.14
C THR A 454 11.41 3.36 2.41
N ILE A 455 10.32 2.75 2.87
CA ILE A 455 9.74 1.55 2.24
C ILE A 455 9.07 1.92 0.91
N LEU A 456 8.33 3.03 0.88
CA LEU A 456 7.71 3.51 -0.36
C LEU A 456 8.76 3.81 -1.44
N SER A 457 9.88 4.45 -1.07
CA SER A 457 10.98 4.74 -2.01
C SER A 457 11.77 3.51 -2.46
N GLN A 458 11.67 2.38 -1.75
CA GLN A 458 12.19 1.08 -2.25
C GLN A 458 11.25 0.43 -3.27
N CYS A 459 10.04 0.94 -3.49
CA CYS A 459 9.15 0.43 -4.54
C CYS A 459 9.53 1.08 -5.87
N SER A 460 10.29 0.37 -6.70
CA SER A 460 10.79 0.93 -7.97
C SER A 460 9.69 1.10 -9.02
N THR A 461 8.50 0.51 -8.83
CA THR A 461 7.32 0.70 -9.70
C THR A 461 6.16 1.22 -8.88
N LEU A 462 5.53 2.32 -9.30
CA LEU A 462 4.35 2.86 -8.64
C LEU A 462 3.18 2.99 -9.62
N PHE A 463 2.00 2.57 -9.16
CA PHE A 463 0.72 2.86 -9.78
C PHE A 463 -0.04 3.86 -8.89
N ALA A 464 0.00 5.13 -9.27
CA ALA A 464 -0.69 6.22 -8.59
C ALA A 464 -2.10 6.42 -9.17
N MET A 465 -3.11 5.96 -8.44
CA MET A 465 -4.51 6.23 -8.74
C MET A 465 -4.94 7.57 -8.10
N ARG A 466 -6.20 7.97 -8.30
CA ARG A 466 -6.72 9.23 -7.73
C ARG A 466 -6.47 9.32 -6.21
N LEU A 467 -5.84 10.43 -5.80
CA LEU A 467 -5.60 10.81 -4.41
C LEU A 467 -6.29 12.13 -4.10
N ALA A 468 -7.15 12.13 -3.09
CA ALA A 468 -7.94 13.32 -2.73
C ALA A 468 -7.15 14.39 -1.96
N ASN A 469 -6.09 14.01 -1.25
CA ASN A 469 -5.36 14.88 -0.32
C ASN A 469 -4.07 15.41 -0.94
N ASP A 470 -3.85 16.73 -0.88
CA ASP A 470 -2.67 17.39 -1.45
C ASP A 470 -1.36 16.88 -0.83
N ARG A 471 -1.34 16.60 0.49
CA ARG A 471 -0.16 16.05 1.16
C ARG A 471 0.21 14.68 0.61
N ASP A 472 -0.78 13.83 0.35
CA ASP A 472 -0.56 12.51 -0.23
C ASP A 472 -0.06 12.64 -1.68
N GLN A 473 -0.58 13.61 -2.43
CA GLN A 473 -0.08 13.91 -3.77
C GLN A 473 1.39 14.36 -3.73
N ASP A 474 1.76 15.29 -2.85
CA ASP A 474 3.14 15.80 -2.69
C ASP A 474 4.15 14.71 -2.39
N ILE A 475 3.76 13.74 -1.57
CA ILE A 475 4.58 12.58 -1.26
C ILE A 475 4.83 11.74 -2.51
N ILE A 476 3.79 11.46 -3.29
CA ILE A 476 3.96 10.78 -4.58
C ILE A 476 4.81 11.63 -5.53
N ARG A 477 4.64 12.95 -5.56
CA ARG A 477 5.47 13.85 -6.38
C ARG A 477 6.95 13.75 -6.02
N SER A 478 7.25 13.65 -4.73
CA SER A 478 8.62 13.54 -4.22
C SER A 478 9.28 12.17 -4.50
N ALA A 479 8.47 11.12 -4.63
CA ALA A 479 8.93 9.77 -4.95
C ALA A 479 9.19 9.58 -6.46
N ILE A 480 8.63 10.46 -7.30
CA ILE A 480 8.83 10.46 -8.75
C ILE A 480 10.19 11.09 -9.09
N PRO A 481 11.04 10.44 -9.91
CA PRO A 481 12.26 11.06 -10.43
C PRO A 481 11.96 12.39 -11.14
N ASN A 482 12.83 13.39 -10.98
CA ASN A 482 12.63 14.75 -11.49
C ASN A 482 12.31 14.85 -13.00
N SER A 483 12.60 13.81 -13.78
CA SER A 483 12.33 13.68 -15.22
C SER A 483 10.87 13.35 -15.57
N SER A 484 9.93 13.40 -14.61
CA SER A 484 8.52 13.04 -14.85
C SER A 484 7.50 13.89 -14.08
N ILE A 485 7.95 15.03 -13.54
CA ILE A 485 7.12 15.93 -12.70
C ILE A 485 5.88 16.43 -13.46
N SER A 486 5.98 16.58 -14.78
CA SER A 486 4.88 17.11 -15.59
C SER A 486 3.65 16.19 -15.57
N THR A 487 3.86 14.87 -15.49
CA THR A 487 2.79 13.86 -15.43
C THR A 487 2.06 13.91 -14.08
N THR A 488 2.72 14.39 -13.04
CA THR A 488 2.21 14.44 -11.67
C THR A 488 1.16 15.54 -11.43
N SER A 489 1.13 16.56 -12.31
CA SER A 489 0.09 17.60 -12.27
C SER A 489 -1.32 17.03 -12.47
N PHE A 490 -1.43 15.84 -13.07
CA PHE A 490 -2.70 15.21 -13.40
C PHE A 490 -3.28 14.33 -12.28
N ILE A 491 -2.56 14.03 -11.19
CA ILE A 491 -3.00 13.09 -10.13
C ILE A 491 -4.39 13.43 -9.58
N SER A 492 -4.70 14.72 -9.43
CA SER A 492 -6.00 15.20 -8.93
C SER A 492 -7.15 15.04 -9.94
N SER A 493 -6.84 14.96 -11.23
CA SER A 493 -7.81 14.87 -12.35
C SER A 493 -8.05 13.45 -12.87
N ILE A 494 -7.46 12.44 -12.23
CA ILE A 494 -7.55 11.03 -12.64
C ILE A 494 -8.97 10.48 -12.38
N GLY A 495 -9.54 9.78 -13.36
CA GLY A 495 -10.83 9.09 -13.22
C GLY A 495 -10.75 7.80 -12.39
N ASN A 496 -11.90 7.21 -12.06
CA ASN A 496 -11.91 5.89 -11.41
C ASN A 496 -11.35 4.82 -12.37
N GLY A 497 -10.54 3.89 -11.87
CA GLY A 497 -9.88 2.87 -12.68
C GLY A 497 -8.74 3.39 -13.56
N GLU A 498 -8.42 4.69 -13.48
CA GLU A 498 -7.23 5.28 -14.10
C GLU A 498 -6.08 5.37 -13.09
N ALA A 499 -4.86 5.33 -13.62
CA ALA A 499 -3.64 5.47 -12.85
C ALA A 499 -2.57 6.17 -13.68
N ILE A 500 -1.65 6.84 -13.00
CA ILE A 500 -0.34 7.18 -13.53
C ILE A 500 0.61 6.09 -13.09
N ALA A 501 1.22 5.41 -14.05
CA ALA A 501 2.15 4.34 -13.83
C ALA A 501 3.57 4.84 -14.17
N PHE A 502 4.53 4.64 -13.27
CA PHE A 502 5.93 4.98 -13.50
C PHE A 502 6.88 4.04 -12.75
N GLY A 503 8.15 4.03 -13.15
CA GLY A 503 9.19 3.25 -12.50
C GLY A 503 9.81 2.17 -13.39
N GLU A 504 10.58 1.27 -12.81
CA GLU A 504 11.48 0.38 -13.58
C GLU A 504 10.77 -0.73 -14.38
N ALA A 505 9.51 -1.02 -14.08
CA ALA A 505 8.68 -1.90 -14.91
C ALA A 505 8.04 -1.21 -16.11
N ILE A 506 8.23 0.10 -16.24
CA ILE A 506 7.51 0.96 -17.17
C ILE A 506 8.54 1.79 -17.96
N SER A 507 8.57 1.64 -19.27
CA SER A 507 9.57 2.32 -20.11
C SER A 507 9.43 3.85 -20.09
N VAL A 508 8.19 4.33 -20.07
CA VAL A 508 7.85 5.75 -20.08
C VAL A 508 6.66 5.95 -19.14
N PRO A 509 6.71 6.92 -18.22
CA PRO A 509 5.57 7.28 -17.37
C PRO A 509 4.30 7.44 -18.21
N MET A 510 3.25 6.73 -17.85
CA MET A 510 2.04 6.69 -18.65
C MET A 510 0.80 6.91 -17.79
N ARG A 511 -0.14 7.68 -18.32
CA ARG A 511 -1.51 7.73 -17.80
C ARG A 511 -2.29 6.64 -18.51
N MET A 512 -2.85 5.73 -17.73
CA MET A 512 -3.50 4.55 -18.25
C MET A 512 -4.80 4.26 -17.51
N ARG A 513 -5.69 3.53 -18.17
CA ARG A 513 -6.87 2.91 -17.57
C ARG A 513 -6.63 1.41 -17.51
N PHE A 514 -6.81 0.82 -16.32
CA PHE A 514 -6.67 -0.63 -16.16
C PHE A 514 -7.70 -1.38 -17.00
N SER A 515 -7.31 -2.54 -17.52
CA SER A 515 -8.24 -3.46 -18.18
C SER A 515 -9.33 -3.89 -17.21
N ARG A 516 -10.56 -4.04 -17.71
CA ARG A 516 -11.65 -4.59 -16.90
C ARG A 516 -11.39 -6.06 -16.63
N VAL A 517 -11.44 -6.41 -15.35
CA VAL A 517 -11.39 -7.80 -14.89
C VAL A 517 -12.80 -8.40 -14.98
N GLU A 518 -12.90 -9.66 -15.36
CA GLU A 518 -14.19 -10.36 -15.40
C GLU A 518 -14.88 -10.36 -14.04
N GLN A 519 -16.22 -10.28 -14.02
CA GLN A 519 -17.00 -10.08 -12.79
C GLN A 519 -16.80 -11.20 -11.74
N HIS A 520 -16.46 -12.40 -12.19
CA HIS A 520 -16.20 -13.56 -11.34
C HIS A 520 -14.78 -13.57 -10.73
N LEU A 521 -13.88 -12.70 -11.21
CA LEU A 521 -12.50 -12.52 -10.73
C LEU A 521 -12.33 -11.17 -9.99
N LEU A 522 -13.42 -10.47 -9.71
CA LEU A 522 -13.38 -9.23 -8.93
C LEU A 522 -13.23 -9.55 -7.43
N PRO A 523 -12.44 -8.74 -6.69
CA PRO A 523 -12.47 -8.74 -5.25
C PRO A 523 -13.89 -8.53 -4.73
N LYS A 524 -14.24 -9.28 -3.69
CA LYS A 524 -15.52 -9.16 -3.00
C LYS A 524 -15.24 -9.30 -1.52
N ALA A 525 -15.62 -8.29 -0.75
CA ALA A 525 -15.61 -8.42 0.70
C ALA A 525 -16.60 -9.52 1.08
N ASN A 526 -16.10 -10.62 1.62
CA ASN A 526 -16.91 -11.64 2.27
C ASN A 526 -17.53 -11.01 3.53
N GLY A 527 -18.66 -10.30 3.37
CA GLY A 527 -19.33 -9.57 4.45
C GLY A 527 -20.05 -8.29 4.04
N ALA A 528 -19.81 -7.76 2.82
CA ALA A 528 -20.49 -6.56 2.32
C ALA A 528 -21.49 -6.86 1.19
N THR A 529 -22.21 -7.99 1.25
CA THR A 529 -23.62 -7.87 0.86
C THR A 529 -24.19 -6.91 1.87
N ALA A 530 -24.56 -5.69 1.45
CA ALA A 530 -25.45 -4.87 2.25
C ALA A 530 -26.62 -5.78 2.63
N LYS A 531 -26.64 -6.25 3.88
CA LYS A 531 -27.85 -6.84 4.42
C LYS A 531 -28.79 -5.66 4.42
N HIS A 532 -29.68 -5.60 3.44
CA HIS A 532 -30.93 -4.88 3.62
C HIS A 532 -31.60 -5.58 4.80
N SER A 533 -31.32 -5.10 6.02
CA SER A 533 -32.21 -5.35 7.12
C SER A 533 -33.40 -4.45 6.89
N ASP A 534 -34.61 -5.02 6.90
CA ASP A 534 -35.84 -4.23 7.00
C ASP A 534 -35.94 -3.49 8.36
N GLU A 535 -34.95 -3.66 9.24
CA GLU A 535 -34.82 -2.98 10.51
C GLU A 535 -34.25 -1.55 10.32
N ASP A 536 -35.10 -0.55 10.54
CA ASP A 536 -34.78 0.88 10.73
C ASP A 536 -34.25 1.08 12.17
N PRO A 537 -33.33 2.03 12.47
CA PRO A 537 -32.95 2.46 13.82
C PRO A 537 -34.07 2.44 14.88
N ASP A 538 -35.30 2.77 14.50
CA ASP A 538 -36.47 2.81 15.40
C ASP A 538 -37.09 1.42 15.69
N THR A 539 -36.76 0.41 14.91
CA THR A 539 -37.24 -0.99 15.04
C THR A 539 -36.20 -1.95 15.59
N VAL A 540 -34.97 -1.49 15.78
CA VAL A 540 -33.85 -2.29 16.28
C VAL A 540 -34.00 -2.55 17.78
N ASP A 541 -34.07 -3.83 18.17
CA ASP A 541 -34.15 -4.22 19.58
C ASP A 541 -32.80 -3.99 20.30
N LEU A 542 -32.73 -2.86 20.99
CA LEU A 542 -31.58 -2.49 21.84
C LEU A 542 -31.22 -3.58 22.86
N ARG A 543 -32.16 -4.40 23.35
CA ARG A 543 -31.82 -5.48 24.29
C ARG A 543 -31.06 -6.60 23.60
N LYS A 544 -31.35 -6.92 22.34
CA LYS A 544 -30.57 -7.89 21.54
C LYS A 544 -29.17 -7.34 21.25
N ILE A 545 -29.07 -6.05 20.89
CA ILE A 545 -27.77 -5.40 20.70
C ILE A 545 -26.96 -5.41 21.99
N VAL A 546 -27.55 -4.97 23.11
CA VAL A 546 -26.87 -4.93 24.41
C VAL A 546 -26.53 -6.34 24.91
N THR A 547 -27.38 -7.34 24.67
CA THR A 547 -27.06 -8.74 24.98
C THR A 547 -25.89 -9.24 24.14
N ARG A 548 -25.82 -8.92 22.84
CA ARG A 548 -24.64 -9.21 22.00
C ARG A 548 -23.41 -8.43 22.47
N MET A 549 -23.53 -7.15 22.79
CA MET A 549 -22.46 -6.30 23.33
C MET A 549 -21.91 -6.83 24.67
N ARG A 550 -22.78 -7.38 25.53
CA ARG A 550 -22.40 -8.02 26.78
C ARG A 550 -21.81 -9.42 26.55
N ALA A 551 -22.29 -10.12 25.53
CA ALA A 551 -21.73 -11.40 25.10
C ALA A 551 -20.31 -11.25 24.51
N VAL A 552 -19.96 -10.11 23.89
CA VAL A 552 -18.63 -9.78 23.31
C VAL A 552 -17.47 -9.81 24.34
N SER A 553 -17.74 -10.03 25.63
CA SER A 553 -16.69 -10.47 26.57
C SER A 553 -16.18 -11.90 26.31
N GLY A 554 -16.83 -12.65 25.42
CA GLY A 554 -16.29 -13.74 24.60
C GLY A 554 -16.64 -13.44 23.13
N GLY A 555 -15.76 -13.72 22.18
CA GLY A 555 -15.95 -13.35 20.76
C GLY A 555 -17.29 -13.81 20.14
N PRO A 556 -17.68 -13.28 18.97
CA PRO A 556 -18.95 -13.61 18.33
C PRO A 556 -19.04 -15.11 18.03
N ASP A 557 -19.96 -15.79 18.72
CA ASP A 557 -20.27 -17.21 18.54
C ASP A 557 -21.18 -17.39 17.32
N ILE A 558 -20.59 -17.87 16.22
CA ILE A 558 -21.23 -18.03 14.90
C ILE A 558 -22.10 -19.31 14.86
N SER A 559 -22.12 -20.10 15.94
CA SER A 559 -22.92 -21.33 16.03
C SER A 559 -24.43 -21.11 15.82
N SER A 560 -24.96 -19.96 16.24
CA SER A 560 -26.37 -19.60 16.03
C SER A 560 -26.76 -19.39 14.56
N PHE A 561 -25.79 -19.18 13.67
CA PHE A 561 -26.01 -19.00 12.22
C PHE A 561 -26.05 -20.34 11.46
N GLN A 562 -25.38 -21.38 11.96
CA GLN A 562 -25.50 -22.74 11.41
C GLN A 562 -26.86 -23.36 11.74
N GLN A 563 -27.42 -23.07 12.92
CA GLN A 563 -28.73 -23.56 13.31
C GLN A 563 -29.87 -22.95 12.49
N SER A 564 -29.77 -21.70 12.04
CA SER A 564 -30.81 -21.10 11.18
C SER A 564 -30.75 -21.62 9.74
N TYR A 565 -29.60 -22.11 9.29
CA TYR A 565 -29.46 -22.71 7.95
C TYR A 565 -30.05 -24.12 7.88
N SER A 566 -29.99 -24.89 8.97
CA SER A 566 -30.63 -26.20 9.04
C SER A 566 -32.15 -26.13 9.16
N THR A 567 -32.70 -25.13 9.86
CA THR A 567 -34.17 -24.91 9.91
C THR A 567 -34.73 -24.43 8.57
N ALA A 568 -33.94 -23.69 7.78
CA ALA A 568 -34.36 -23.23 6.45
C ALA A 568 -34.38 -24.36 5.39
N GLN A 569 -33.78 -25.52 5.67
CA GLN A 569 -33.84 -26.70 4.79
C GLN A 569 -35.05 -27.61 5.07
N SER A 570 -35.69 -27.49 6.24
CA SER A 570 -36.85 -28.33 6.59
C SER A 570 -38.21 -27.81 6.07
N ASP A 571 -38.29 -26.57 5.60
CA ASP A 571 -39.54 -25.92 5.17
C ASP A 571 -39.92 -26.14 3.68
N MET A 572 -39.30 -27.11 3.01
CA MET A 572 -39.57 -27.42 1.58
C MET A 572 -40.15 -28.82 1.36
N LEU A 573 -41.21 -29.19 2.09
CA LEU A 573 -42.09 -30.32 1.74
C LEU A 573 -43.58 -29.99 2.08
N PHE A 574 -44.44 -30.17 1.06
CA PHE A 574 -45.92 -30.06 0.95
C PHE A 574 -46.70 -30.66 2.16
N ASP A 575 -47.96 -30.29 2.48
CA ASP A 575 -49.17 -30.21 1.65
C ASP A 575 -50.39 -29.60 2.42
N ASP A 576 -51.49 -29.42 1.68
CA ASP A 576 -52.80 -28.76 1.86
C ASP A 576 -53.71 -28.90 3.13
N GLU A 577 -54.58 -27.88 3.24
CA GLU A 577 -56.00 -27.81 3.70
C GLU A 577 -56.47 -27.70 5.19
N GLU A 578 -57.60 -26.98 5.35
CA GLU A 578 -58.13 -26.15 6.46
C GLU A 578 -58.80 -26.82 7.70
N PRO A 579 -59.08 -26.07 8.79
CA PRO A 579 -59.71 -26.51 10.07
C PRO A 579 -61.24 -26.24 10.13
N PRO A 580 -62.01 -26.65 11.18
CA PRO A 580 -62.28 -25.72 12.30
C PRO A 580 -62.71 -26.30 13.68
N GLU A 581 -62.75 -25.37 14.67
CA GLU A 581 -63.63 -25.24 15.86
C GLU A 581 -63.53 -26.20 17.08
N ASP A 582 -63.10 -25.66 18.24
CA ASP A 582 -63.98 -25.37 19.40
C ASP A 582 -63.25 -24.66 20.58
N VAL A 583 -63.93 -23.66 21.16
CA VAL A 583 -63.57 -22.79 22.32
C VAL A 583 -64.13 -23.47 23.61
N PRO A 584 -63.81 -23.18 24.92
CA PRO A 584 -63.32 -21.91 25.49
C PRO A 584 -62.37 -21.95 26.73
N TYR A 585 -61.75 -20.79 27.00
CA TYR A 585 -60.98 -20.45 28.21
C TYR A 585 -61.83 -20.34 29.49
N PRO A 586 -61.20 -20.53 30.67
CA PRO A 586 -61.48 -19.65 31.80
C PRO A 586 -60.25 -19.00 32.47
N ALA A 587 -60.57 -17.88 33.11
CA ALA A 587 -59.79 -16.78 33.69
C ALA A 587 -58.55 -17.09 34.58
N PRO A 588 -57.60 -16.13 34.68
CA PRO A 588 -56.50 -16.16 35.64
C PRO A 588 -56.88 -15.60 37.03
N VAL A 589 -56.28 -16.18 38.07
CA VAL A 589 -56.36 -15.73 39.48
C VAL A 589 -55.18 -14.80 39.81
N SER A 590 -55.48 -13.77 40.59
CA SER A 590 -54.71 -12.58 40.99
C SER A 590 -53.39 -12.82 41.74
N ALA A 591 -52.41 -11.93 41.51
CA ALA A 591 -51.30 -11.63 42.42
C ALA A 591 -51.40 -10.17 42.96
N PRO A 592 -50.82 -9.84 44.12
CA PRO A 592 -51.15 -8.64 44.91
C PRO A 592 -50.54 -7.33 44.38
N PRO A 593 -51.06 -6.16 44.79
CA PRO A 593 -50.68 -4.86 44.24
C PRO A 593 -49.34 -4.35 44.76
N LEU A 594 -48.47 -3.92 43.83
CA LEU A 594 -47.31 -3.06 44.12
C LEU A 594 -47.75 -1.58 44.10
N ALA A 595 -47.20 -0.80 45.01
CA ALA A 595 -47.52 0.61 45.26
C ALA A 595 -47.43 1.51 44.00
N PRO A 596 -48.20 2.61 43.93
CA PRO A 596 -48.17 3.52 42.79
C PRO A 596 -46.79 4.18 42.66
N THR A 597 -46.12 3.93 41.53
CA THR A 597 -44.95 4.69 41.10
C THR A 597 -45.40 6.06 40.60
N ASP A 598 -44.94 7.12 41.27
CA ASP A 598 -45.18 8.52 40.90
C ASP A 598 -44.75 8.80 39.46
N SER A 599 -45.62 9.51 38.73
CA SER A 599 -45.37 10.01 37.38
C SER A 599 -44.14 10.93 37.37
N TYR A 600 -43.25 10.71 36.41
CA TYR A 600 -42.03 11.48 36.18
C TYR A 600 -42.28 12.99 36.25
N ARG A 601 -41.64 13.67 37.23
CA ARG A 601 -41.62 15.13 37.33
C ARG A 601 -40.30 15.66 36.77
N PRO A 602 -40.32 16.53 35.74
CA PRO A 602 -39.11 17.03 35.09
C PRO A 602 -38.23 17.96 35.96
N ASP A 603 -38.63 18.25 37.19
CA ASP A 603 -37.88 19.09 38.15
C ASP A 603 -36.87 18.32 39.04
N MET A 604 -36.69 17.01 38.83
CA MET A 604 -35.77 16.17 39.63
C MET A 604 -34.30 16.18 39.17
N LEU A 605 -33.92 17.04 38.21
CA LEU A 605 -32.53 17.24 37.81
C LEU A 605 -31.92 18.46 38.54
N PRO A 606 -30.67 18.37 39.02
CA PRO A 606 -30.01 19.47 39.72
C PRO A 606 -29.84 20.66 38.78
N ARG A 607 -30.48 21.79 39.14
CA ARG A 607 -30.42 23.07 38.41
C ARG A 607 -29.04 23.70 38.57
N SER A 608 -28.40 24.02 37.44
CA SER A 608 -27.33 25.02 37.35
C SER A 608 -27.95 26.42 37.35
N ASP A 609 -27.49 27.30 38.24
CA ASP A 609 -28.00 28.65 38.41
C ASP A 609 -27.93 29.53 37.14
N ALA A 610 -29.09 30.09 36.81
CA ALA A 610 -29.44 31.42 36.28
C ALA A 610 -28.76 32.04 35.02
N PRO A 611 -29.51 32.89 34.27
CA PRO A 611 -29.20 33.29 32.90
C PRO A 611 -28.42 34.62 32.81
N ARG A 612 -27.38 34.66 31.96
CA ARG A 612 -26.80 35.91 31.45
C ARG A 612 -27.58 36.39 30.23
N GLU A 613 -27.81 37.70 30.17
CA GLU A 613 -28.44 38.45 29.09
C GLU A 613 -27.89 38.12 27.69
N PRO A 614 -28.70 38.28 26.62
CA PRO A 614 -28.28 37.99 25.25
C PRO A 614 -27.23 38.99 24.77
N GLN A 615 -25.97 38.54 24.66
CA GLN A 615 -24.95 39.25 23.90
C GLN A 615 -25.22 39.08 22.41
N THR A 616 -25.42 40.20 21.72
CA THR A 616 -25.47 40.31 20.27
C THR A 616 -24.11 39.93 19.68
N VAL A 617 -24.09 38.89 18.84
CA VAL A 617 -22.93 38.51 18.04
C VAL A 617 -22.75 39.54 16.92
N PRO A 618 -21.58 40.20 16.76
CA PRO A 618 -21.33 41.09 15.63
C PRO A 618 -21.13 40.28 14.34
N PRO A 619 -21.47 40.84 13.16
CA PRO A 619 -21.39 40.12 11.89
C PRO A 619 -19.94 39.80 11.50
N PRO A 620 -19.70 38.78 10.66
CA PRO A 620 -18.36 38.40 10.23
C PRO A 620 -17.72 39.53 9.41
N ALA A 621 -16.49 39.91 9.79
CA ALA A 621 -15.74 40.97 9.14
C ALA A 621 -15.38 40.58 7.68
N SER A 622 -15.58 41.51 6.75
CA SER A 622 -15.31 41.32 5.32
C SER A 622 -13.81 41.15 5.05
N LEU A 623 -13.49 40.43 3.97
CA LEU A 623 -12.14 40.12 3.50
C LEU A 623 -11.19 41.34 3.42
N ASP A 624 -11.74 42.54 3.15
CA ASP A 624 -10.96 43.79 3.07
C ASP A 624 -10.36 44.23 4.41
N SER A 625 -11.04 43.96 5.53
CA SER A 625 -10.57 44.34 6.87
C SER A 625 -9.35 43.51 7.33
N ARG A 626 -9.26 42.25 6.90
CA ARG A 626 -8.10 41.38 7.15
C ARG A 626 -6.89 41.76 6.30
N LEU A 627 -7.13 42.26 5.08
CA LEU A 627 -6.08 42.74 4.17
C LEU A 627 -5.45 44.07 4.62
N GLU A 628 -6.22 44.95 5.25
CA GLU A 628 -5.70 46.20 5.84
C GLU A 628 -4.89 45.96 7.12
N ALA A 629 -5.22 44.95 7.91
CA ALA A 629 -4.45 44.54 9.10
C ALA A 629 -3.06 44.01 8.70
N LEU A 630 -2.99 43.14 7.69
CA LEU A 630 -1.74 42.61 7.13
C LEU A 630 -0.85 43.71 6.50
N ARG A 631 -1.45 44.70 5.82
CA ARG A 631 -0.72 45.86 5.29
C ARG A 631 -0.17 46.79 6.37
N ARG A 632 -0.77 46.80 7.56
CA ARG A 632 -0.30 47.57 8.72
C ARG A 632 0.89 46.89 9.41
N GLU A 633 0.86 45.56 9.52
CA GLU A 633 1.99 44.79 10.08
C GLU A 633 3.23 44.85 9.18
N MET A 634 3.07 44.75 7.85
CA MET A 634 4.20 44.87 6.92
C MET A 634 4.87 46.26 6.89
N ARG A 635 4.18 47.32 7.34
CA ARG A 635 4.73 48.68 7.45
C ARG A 635 5.53 48.93 8.73
N LEU A 636 5.47 48.02 9.72
CA LEU A 636 6.12 48.17 11.02
C LEU A 636 7.50 47.47 11.09
N GLU A 637 7.86 46.62 10.14
CA GLU A 637 9.14 45.90 10.12
C GLU A 637 10.27 46.59 9.30
N GLU A 638 9.98 47.66 8.54
CA GLU A 638 11.01 48.43 7.84
C GLU A 638 11.48 49.66 8.64
N THR A 639 12.29 49.43 9.66
CA THR A 639 13.15 50.49 10.24
C THR A 639 14.60 50.02 10.32
N VAL A 640 15.39 50.38 9.31
CA VAL A 640 16.86 50.28 9.32
C VAL A 640 17.43 51.59 9.90
N PRO A 641 18.42 51.56 10.82
CA PRO A 641 19.03 52.78 11.34
C PRO A 641 20.08 53.33 10.35
N GLN A 642 19.98 54.63 10.05
CA GLN A 642 20.98 55.40 9.31
C GLN A 642 22.06 55.99 10.22
N LYS A 643 23.33 55.93 9.77
CA LYS A 643 24.31 57.06 9.67
C LYS A 643 25.74 56.54 9.38
N PRO A 644 26.70 57.38 8.92
CA PRO A 644 26.64 58.44 7.92
C PRO A 644 27.73 58.28 6.82
N ALA A 645 27.67 59.14 5.80
CA ALA A 645 28.53 59.15 4.61
C ALA A 645 30.01 59.52 4.86
N PHE A 646 30.90 58.91 4.07
CA PHE A 646 32.12 59.53 3.54
C PHE A 646 32.51 58.89 2.19
N SER A 647 33.30 59.64 1.43
CA SER A 647 33.41 59.73 -0.01
C SER A 647 34.57 58.95 -0.67
N GLN A 648 34.43 58.78 -1.98
CA GLN A 648 35.45 58.74 -3.04
C GLN A 648 36.21 57.44 -3.39
N ASP A 649 36.14 57.17 -4.70
CA ASP A 649 37.18 56.66 -5.61
C ASP A 649 37.56 55.17 -5.69
N SER A 650 37.04 54.58 -6.78
CA SER A 650 37.81 54.11 -7.94
C SER A 650 38.59 52.78 -7.91
N THR A 651 38.38 52.03 -9.01
CA THR A 651 39.29 51.09 -9.69
C THR A 651 39.50 49.65 -9.18
N ALA A 652 39.14 48.74 -10.10
CA ALA A 652 39.94 47.61 -10.62
C ALA A 652 40.24 46.37 -9.75
N THR A 653 39.84 45.22 -10.33
CA THR A 653 40.31 43.84 -10.10
C THR A 653 41.83 43.69 -9.96
N PRO A 654 42.35 42.66 -9.25
CA PRO A 654 42.83 41.47 -9.98
C PRO A 654 42.87 40.09 -9.24
N ARG A 655 42.79 39.03 -10.07
CA ARG A 655 43.59 37.77 -10.10
C ARG A 655 43.55 36.69 -8.98
N ARG A 656 43.40 35.44 -9.45
CA ARG A 656 43.79 34.12 -8.90
C ARG A 656 45.32 34.05 -8.64
N GLU A 657 45.89 33.23 -7.74
CA GLU A 657 45.91 31.74 -7.59
C GLU A 657 46.46 31.34 -6.16
N PRO A 658 46.94 30.12 -5.84
CA PRO A 658 46.22 28.85 -5.62
C PRO A 658 46.59 28.11 -4.30
N GLY A 659 45.71 27.19 -3.86
CA GLY A 659 46.10 25.95 -3.15
C GLY A 659 46.26 25.96 -1.63
N MET A 660 45.37 25.26 -0.91
CA MET A 660 45.68 24.28 0.15
C MET A 660 44.39 23.55 0.59
N SER A 661 44.49 22.24 0.84
CA SER A 661 43.37 21.31 0.94
C SER A 661 42.66 21.32 2.30
N LEU A 662 41.33 21.14 2.28
CA LEU A 662 40.39 21.10 3.41
C LEU A 662 40.59 19.94 4.43
N ARG A 663 41.60 19.08 4.25
CA ARG A 663 41.84 17.92 5.14
C ARG A 663 42.67 18.22 6.39
N ASP A 664 43.38 19.36 6.46
CA ASP A 664 44.24 19.67 7.62
C ASP A 664 43.61 20.63 8.66
N SER A 665 42.36 21.09 8.45
CA SER A 665 41.69 22.04 9.36
C SER A 665 40.73 21.40 10.38
N ILE A 666 40.49 20.09 10.34
CA ILE A 666 39.40 19.45 11.13
C ILE A 666 39.91 18.58 12.30
N LEU A 667 41.22 18.36 12.44
CA LEU A 667 41.76 17.56 13.54
C LEU A 667 42.60 18.41 14.50
N LYS A 668 41.94 19.28 15.28
CA LYS A 668 42.48 19.85 16.54
C LYS A 668 41.49 20.80 17.23
N LYS A 669 40.39 20.30 17.81
CA LYS A 669 39.76 20.91 19.01
C LYS A 669 39.05 19.83 19.86
N PRO A 670 39.34 19.74 21.18
CA PRO A 670 38.71 18.76 22.07
C PRO A 670 37.31 19.20 22.55
N LEU A 671 36.45 18.19 22.73
CA LEU A 671 35.06 18.20 23.17
C LEU A 671 34.91 18.52 24.67
N SER A 672 34.97 19.79 25.07
CA SER A 672 34.72 20.14 26.49
C SER A 672 34.07 21.52 26.74
N SER A 673 33.20 22.02 25.86
CA SER A 673 32.53 23.31 26.14
C SER A 673 31.09 23.46 25.62
N LEU A 674 30.27 22.41 25.63
CA LEU A 674 28.83 22.53 25.35
C LEU A 674 28.01 21.82 26.43
N TYR A 675 28.09 22.34 27.65
CA TYR A 675 27.11 22.13 28.72
C TYR A 675 26.87 23.45 29.46
N ASN A 676 25.67 24.00 29.29
CA ASN A 676 24.84 24.81 30.22
C ASN A 676 23.94 25.73 29.38
N LYS A 677 22.65 25.44 29.33
CA LYS A 677 21.57 26.03 30.16
C LYS A 677 21.35 27.51 29.81
N ASP A 678 20.34 27.75 28.98
CA ASP A 678 19.07 28.35 29.40
C ASP A 678 17.94 27.87 28.47
#